data_AF-A0A6C0FW27-F1
#
_entry.id   AF-A0A6C0FW27-F1
#
_cell.length_a   1.000
_cell.length_b   1.000
_cell.length_c   1.000
_cell.angle_alpha   90.00
_cell.angle_beta   90.00
_cell.angle_gamma   90.00
#
_symmetry.space_group_name_H-M   'P 1'
#
loop_
_entity.id
_entity.type
_entity.pdbx_description
1 polymer ?
#
loop_
_entity_poly.entity_id
_entity_poly.type
_entity_poly.pdbx_seq_one_letter_code
_entity_poly.pdbx_strand_id
1 'polypeptide(L)'
;MTNRSLPRRARGRSAARTLAATAAALAVAGLSALPAQSAPSVPSAAADSTVTIVDTGATAETRSLFSYLDDVRGDGILFGHQHTTSFGLTPGVGDGTTSDVENVTGDFPAVFGWDTLIIEGKERPGVAENTRDQNIAVMADYIAKADALGGINTVSAHVENFVTGGSFYDTSGDTLRAVLPGGSHHADLVAYLDDIAELADASRDADGNLIPIIFRPWHENAGSWFWWGAAFGSPGEYQELYRFTVEYLRDVKGVSNFLYAWGPGGGFGGNRDVYLRTYPGDAFVDVLGLDTYDNTASDAFLTGLVADLRMIAEIADEKGKISAFTEFGVTGGVGTSGSSPAQWFTKVLAAIKADPVASRNAYMETWANFDAGQHFVPVPGDALLEDFQAYAADPFTLFASEVDGAFDRAVDAAPAAPLVHIASPADGARVATSPSTVRVRVTNASATAVSVQVAKGGTVVDTLDLTYDGSLWWSAPWSPTAAQLDNSTYTVSATATLDGGGTLDVTNQVVLGPKPTFAPGVVDDFEGYGDDTALRAEYVTYGANTISLETGSVGGGAKALRLDYDFATQTYTGLGKQISGDWSEFNELAIWVDPDGSNNKMVLQLNAGGVAYEAYPSLAGDAPQLVTIPFVDWRPAPWDTAHADRRISDADLKALTSFNIYVNSVDGGAASGSIVVDDIAALPGVEPPPLFSDVPKGHPYETEILWLHAQGLDDGYPDGTFRPTKTVKRADAARLLYAYEKASFTPPAKPSFLDVKKSSAAYTAVEWLVAEGLVDDGLLFLPNAPLDRSSTAELLWRLAGSPEPDGTEAFRDVPTWHPYRTAITWATEVGVIDPASPYTFGVLKPVQRQEVARYLYRFDALPSPLQPVVLSDFADGAQGWGPLDNGPGSATASGGALAIEAAAPDGGWFSFTPSAADWTGRTSLALDVVSTTGFDTKAAIQLGSSWQWCETAQVGWVSGPRTGDDPLVVDLTTLTAECGALLSDVKRVNLYFNAGTHAIDDVELR
;
A
#
# COMPACT_ATOMS: atom_id res chain seq x y z
N MET A 1 68.13 -12.56 33.50
CA MET A 1 67.53 -13.18 32.29
C MET A 1 66.55 -12.14 31.76
N THR A 2 66.97 -11.32 30.79
CA THR A 2 66.57 -11.36 29.34
C THR A 2 65.15 -10.80 29.13
N ASN A 3 64.87 -9.69 28.42
CA ASN A 3 65.66 -8.69 27.65
C ASN A 3 64.99 -7.29 27.81
N ARG A 4 65.69 -6.16 27.94
CA ARG A 4 66.09 -5.17 26.89
C ARG A 4 64.99 -4.84 25.84
N SER A 5 64.68 -3.59 25.46
CA SER A 5 65.14 -2.24 25.90
C SER A 5 64.36 -1.09 25.20
N LEU A 6 64.11 0.03 25.89
CA LEU A 6 63.64 1.33 25.33
C LEU A 6 64.79 2.11 24.63
N PRO A 7 64.52 3.07 23.71
CA PRO A 7 64.38 4.51 24.04
C PRO A 7 63.38 5.27 23.11
N ARG A 8 63.06 6.59 23.16
CA ARG A 8 63.56 7.80 23.88
C ARG A 8 62.50 8.93 23.92
N ARG A 9 62.68 9.96 24.76
CA ARG A 9 61.81 11.17 24.91
C ARG A 9 62.41 12.47 24.31
N ALA A 10 61.54 13.44 23.99
CA ALA A 10 61.71 14.91 24.09
C ALA A 10 60.31 15.59 24.13
N ARG A 11 59.92 16.66 24.87
CA ARG A 11 60.40 17.36 26.10
C ARG A 11 60.89 18.84 26.02
N GLY A 12 60.01 19.79 25.66
CA GLY A 12 60.16 21.25 25.94
C GLY A 12 59.41 22.15 24.93
N ARG A 13 58.90 23.36 25.26
CA ARG A 13 58.99 24.20 26.48
C ARG A 13 57.91 25.32 26.48
N SER A 14 57.45 25.73 27.69
CA SER A 14 56.96 27.07 28.14
C SER A 14 55.93 27.89 27.34
N ALA A 15 55.15 28.83 27.91
CA ALA A 15 54.49 29.03 29.22
C ALA A 15 54.06 30.51 29.34
N ALA A 16 52.78 30.80 29.57
CA ALA A 16 52.30 32.05 30.19
C ALA A 16 50.92 31.79 30.86
N ARG A 17 50.62 32.48 31.97
CA ARG A 17 49.42 32.30 32.80
C ARG A 17 48.76 33.65 33.11
N THR A 18 47.42 33.65 33.17
CA THR A 18 46.57 34.40 34.14
C THR A 18 45.18 33.74 34.06
N LEU A 19 44.65 33.05 35.09
CA LEU A 19 43.99 33.55 36.33
C LEU A 19 42.70 34.36 36.05
N ALA A 20 41.55 34.12 36.69
CA ALA A 20 41.22 33.32 37.89
C ALA A 20 39.80 32.68 37.81
N ALA A 21 39.52 31.56 38.49
CA ALA A 21 38.61 31.42 39.68
C ALA A 21 37.15 31.91 39.46
N THR A 22 36.08 31.18 39.80
CA THR A 22 35.81 30.24 40.93
C THR A 22 34.91 29.08 40.48
N ALA A 23 35.24 27.80 40.71
CA ALA A 23 35.03 27.01 41.94
C ALA A 23 33.56 26.61 42.21
N ALA A 24 33.24 25.34 41.93
CA ALA A 24 32.00 24.66 42.30
C ALA A 24 32.28 23.52 43.30
N ALA A 25 31.35 23.24 44.23
CA ALA A 25 31.16 21.92 44.86
C ALA A 25 29.89 21.86 45.76
N LEU A 26 29.04 20.85 45.50
CA LEU A 26 28.21 20.01 46.41
C LEU A 26 27.67 20.62 47.75
N ALA A 27 26.41 20.43 48.17
CA ALA A 27 25.70 19.14 48.32
C ALA A 27 24.24 19.30 48.82
N VAL A 28 23.35 18.39 48.39
CA VAL A 28 22.27 17.71 49.16
C VAL A 28 21.35 18.53 50.10
N ALA A 29 20.05 18.62 49.75
CA ALA A 29 18.90 18.09 50.53
C ALA A 29 17.54 18.75 50.21
N GLY A 30 16.47 17.94 50.15
CA GLY A 30 15.20 18.26 50.82
C GLY A 30 14.13 19.03 50.04
N LEU A 31 12.94 18.41 49.93
CA LEU A 31 11.71 18.96 49.38
C LEU A 31 11.34 20.35 49.93
N SER A 32 10.90 21.24 49.04
CA SER A 32 9.85 22.22 49.31
C SER A 32 9.12 22.58 48.01
N ALA A 33 7.82 22.33 47.95
CA ALA A 33 7.00 22.75 46.82
C ALA A 33 6.89 24.28 46.79
N LEU A 34 7.27 24.89 45.66
CA LEU A 34 7.07 26.29 45.30
C LEU A 34 6.75 26.37 43.80
N PRO A 35 6.09 27.45 43.35
CA PRO A 35 4.95 27.32 42.43
C PRO A 35 5.33 27.03 40.99
N ALA A 36 4.35 26.53 40.24
CA ALA A 36 4.41 26.47 38.78
C ALA A 36 4.92 27.81 38.23
N GLN A 37 6.04 27.76 37.54
CA GLN A 37 6.40 28.85 36.64
C GLN A 37 5.41 28.78 35.49
N SER A 38 4.63 29.85 35.33
CA SER A 38 3.82 30.05 34.13
C SER A 38 4.71 29.86 32.91
N ALA A 39 4.29 28.99 32.00
CA ALA A 39 4.88 28.88 30.68
C ALA A 39 4.93 30.28 30.02
N PRO A 40 5.91 30.56 29.16
CA PRO A 40 5.95 31.82 28.44
C PRO A 40 4.71 31.90 27.54
N SER A 41 3.75 32.75 27.92
CA SER A 41 2.66 33.13 27.02
C SER A 41 3.27 33.70 25.74
N VAL A 42 2.94 33.11 24.58
CA VAL A 42 3.34 33.63 23.28
C VAL A 42 2.93 35.11 23.22
N PRO A 43 3.87 36.05 23.01
CA PRO A 43 3.53 37.45 22.97
C PRO A 43 2.78 37.71 21.67
N SER A 44 1.46 37.93 21.75
CA SER A 44 0.65 38.40 20.62
C SER A 44 1.33 39.60 19.95
N ALA A 45 1.92 39.32 18.78
CA ALA A 45 2.09 40.33 17.76
C ALA A 45 0.70 40.84 17.38
N ALA A 46 0.61 42.11 16.96
CA ALA A 46 -0.62 42.60 16.39
C ALA A 46 -0.80 41.90 15.04
N ALA A 47 -1.69 40.90 14.98
CA ALA A 47 -2.09 40.24 13.75
C ALA A 47 -2.42 41.31 12.69
N ASP A 48 -1.96 41.10 11.45
CA ASP A 48 -2.39 41.96 10.36
C ASP A 48 -3.92 41.90 10.30
N SER A 49 -4.58 43.07 10.26
CA SER A 49 -6.04 43.15 10.32
C SER A 49 -6.75 42.56 9.09
N THR A 50 -6.01 41.95 8.16
CA THR A 50 -6.49 41.52 6.86
C THR A 50 -5.66 40.36 6.31
N VAL A 51 -6.29 39.24 5.96
CA VAL A 51 -5.63 38.04 5.41
C VAL A 51 -5.97 37.79 3.94
N THR A 52 -5.06 37.16 3.19
CA THR A 52 -5.27 36.82 1.77
C THR A 52 -5.80 35.40 1.64
N ILE A 53 -7.10 35.24 1.92
CA ILE A 53 -7.85 33.98 1.93
C ILE A 53 -8.55 33.71 0.58
N VAL A 54 -8.72 32.43 0.21
CA VAL A 54 -9.40 31.97 -1.03
C VAL A 54 -10.89 32.31 -1.07
N ASP A 55 -11.58 32.17 0.06
CA ASP A 55 -12.95 32.65 0.19
C ASP A 55 -13.01 33.99 0.95
N THR A 56 -13.19 35.07 0.18
CA THR A 56 -13.38 36.41 0.75
C THR A 56 -14.72 36.58 1.47
N GLY A 57 -15.65 35.64 1.30
CA GLY A 57 -16.92 35.54 2.02
C GLY A 57 -16.88 34.65 3.27
N ALA A 58 -15.71 34.08 3.62
CA ALA A 58 -15.58 33.10 4.69
C ALA A 58 -16.04 33.64 6.05
N THR A 59 -16.43 32.75 6.98
CA THR A 59 -16.85 33.13 8.34
C THR A 59 -15.74 33.84 9.13
N ALA A 60 -16.09 34.48 10.24
CA ALA A 60 -15.10 35.17 11.06
C ALA A 60 -14.10 34.18 11.68
N GLU A 61 -14.61 33.03 12.07
CA GLU A 61 -13.93 31.90 12.68
C GLU A 61 -12.92 31.28 11.70
N THR A 62 -13.29 31.14 10.42
CA THR A 62 -12.39 30.62 9.37
C THR A 62 -11.28 31.62 9.02
N ARG A 63 -11.56 32.92 8.98
CA ARG A 63 -10.52 33.95 8.81
C ARG A 63 -9.61 34.07 10.04
N SER A 64 -10.16 33.84 11.23
CA SER A 64 -9.37 33.74 12.46
C SER A 64 -8.43 32.53 12.41
N LEU A 65 -8.92 31.36 11.98
CA LEU A 65 -8.09 30.16 11.84
C LEU A 65 -6.94 30.39 10.85
N PHE A 66 -7.20 31.04 9.71
CA PHE A 66 -6.13 31.40 8.77
C PHE A 66 -5.04 32.23 9.47
N SER A 67 -5.44 33.27 10.21
CA SER A 67 -4.50 34.13 10.94
C SER A 67 -3.76 33.39 12.07
N TYR A 68 -4.41 32.46 12.77
CA TYR A 68 -3.75 31.61 13.77
C TYR A 68 -2.68 30.71 13.15
N LEU A 69 -3.03 30.06 12.04
CA LEU A 69 -2.14 29.15 11.33
C LEU A 69 -0.96 29.87 10.67
N ASP A 70 -1.07 31.17 10.34
CA ASP A 70 0.08 31.97 9.90
C ASP A 70 0.92 32.47 11.09
N ASP A 71 0.27 32.98 12.15
CA ASP A 71 0.93 33.48 13.37
C ASP A 71 1.79 32.40 14.07
N VAL A 72 1.35 31.14 14.10
CA VAL A 72 2.05 30.06 14.83
C VAL A 72 3.36 29.61 14.14
N ARG A 73 3.54 29.90 12.84
CA ARG A 73 4.64 29.38 12.01
C ARG A 73 6.02 29.83 12.49
N GLY A 74 6.70 28.95 13.22
CA GLY A 74 8.07 29.16 13.72
C GLY A 74 8.16 29.40 15.22
N ASP A 75 7.04 29.65 15.90
CA ASP A 75 6.94 29.67 17.36
C ASP A 75 6.56 28.29 17.90
N GLY A 76 5.75 27.52 17.16
CA GLY A 76 5.45 26.11 17.41
C GLY A 76 4.95 25.40 16.14
N ILE A 77 4.68 24.10 16.25
CA ILE A 77 4.05 23.28 15.20
C ILE A 77 2.95 22.42 15.84
N LEU A 78 1.72 22.55 15.34
CA LEU A 78 0.56 21.82 15.84
C LEU A 78 0.69 20.34 15.47
N PHE A 79 0.62 19.43 16.43
CA PHE A 79 0.59 17.99 16.14
C PHE A 79 -0.81 17.57 15.68
N GLY A 80 -0.89 16.90 14.53
CA GLY A 80 -2.11 16.33 13.97
C GLY A 80 -2.12 14.80 13.95
N HIS A 81 -3.30 14.21 14.04
CA HIS A 81 -3.50 12.77 13.90
C HIS A 81 -4.82 12.47 13.18
N GLN A 82 -4.71 11.80 12.03
CA GLN A 82 -5.85 11.34 11.25
C GLN A 82 -6.70 10.35 12.06
N HIS A 83 -8.02 10.47 12.00
CA HIS A 83 -9.00 9.61 12.65
C HIS A 83 -8.90 9.47 14.18
N THR A 84 -8.20 10.39 14.85
CA THR A 84 -7.73 10.29 16.24
C THR A 84 -8.75 9.92 17.33
N THR A 85 -10.05 10.13 17.12
CA THR A 85 -11.12 9.71 18.06
C THR A 85 -12.17 8.75 17.45
N SER A 86 -11.90 8.20 16.27
CA SER A 86 -12.73 7.20 15.57
C SER A 86 -12.04 5.85 15.39
N PHE A 87 -10.70 5.85 15.32
CA PHE A 87 -9.84 4.68 15.35
C PHE A 87 -8.81 4.83 16.48
N GLY A 88 -8.40 3.70 17.06
CA GLY A 88 -7.43 3.64 18.15
C GLY A 88 -7.34 2.26 18.78
N LEU A 89 -6.15 1.89 19.28
CA LEU A 89 -5.86 0.57 19.84
C LEU A 89 -6.12 0.51 21.35
N THR A 90 -5.93 1.63 22.06
CA THR A 90 -6.06 1.71 23.51
C THR A 90 -7.45 2.11 24.03
N PRO A 91 -8.26 3.00 23.39
CA PRO A 91 -9.62 3.29 23.84
C PRO A 91 -10.66 2.25 23.37
N GLY A 92 -10.34 1.45 22.34
CA GLY A 92 -11.29 0.54 21.69
C GLY A 92 -12.05 1.24 20.56
N VAL A 93 -13.37 1.00 20.45
CA VAL A 93 -14.18 1.64 19.39
C VAL A 93 -14.43 3.10 19.76
N GLY A 94 -13.83 4.03 18.99
CA GLY A 94 -13.89 5.46 19.26
C GLY A 94 -15.29 6.08 19.10
N ASP A 95 -15.73 6.82 20.11
CA ASP A 95 -17.02 7.51 20.17
C ASP A 95 -16.95 9.02 19.84
N GLY A 96 -15.79 9.47 19.37
CA GLY A 96 -15.47 10.87 19.11
C GLY A 96 -14.84 11.60 20.30
N THR A 97 -14.69 10.97 21.47
CA THR A 97 -14.23 11.63 22.71
C THR A 97 -13.01 11.01 23.41
N THR A 98 -12.39 9.99 22.80
CA THR A 98 -11.21 9.28 23.37
C THR A 98 -10.15 9.04 22.30
N SER A 99 -8.87 9.23 22.60
CA SER A 99 -7.78 9.07 21.62
C SER A 99 -6.61 8.22 22.12
N ASP A 100 -5.92 7.51 21.21
CA ASP A 100 -4.61 6.93 21.50
C ASP A 100 -3.59 7.99 21.91
N VAL A 101 -3.63 9.18 21.28
CA VAL A 101 -2.74 10.32 21.59
C VAL A 101 -2.95 10.75 23.03
N GLU A 102 -4.19 11.01 23.42
CA GLU A 102 -4.59 11.37 24.79
C GLU A 102 -4.10 10.32 25.80
N ASN A 103 -4.27 9.03 25.49
CA ASN A 103 -3.85 7.94 26.36
C ASN A 103 -2.33 7.82 26.54
N VAL A 104 -1.51 8.23 25.55
CA VAL A 104 -0.04 8.13 25.62
C VAL A 104 0.68 9.43 25.97
N THR A 105 0.11 10.60 25.69
CA THR A 105 0.71 11.92 26.00
C THR A 105 0.03 12.62 27.20
N GLY A 106 -1.27 12.36 27.40
CA GLY A 106 -2.12 13.10 28.34
C GLY A 106 -2.90 14.28 27.74
N ASP A 107 -2.85 14.49 26.41
CA ASP A 107 -3.62 15.51 25.69
C ASP A 107 -4.00 15.07 24.26
N PHE A 108 -5.05 15.65 23.69
CA PHE A 108 -5.48 15.41 22.31
C PHE A 108 -4.53 16.10 21.30
N PRO A 109 -4.42 15.62 20.04
CA PRO A 109 -3.69 16.37 19.02
C PRO A 109 -4.34 17.74 18.79
N ALA A 110 -3.55 18.75 18.43
CA ALA A 110 -4.07 20.06 18.08
C ALA A 110 -4.85 20.06 16.75
N VAL A 111 -4.53 19.14 15.84
CA VAL A 111 -5.23 18.94 14.56
C VAL A 111 -5.89 17.56 14.52
N PHE A 112 -7.17 17.54 14.16
CA PHE A 112 -8.00 16.33 14.01
C PHE A 112 -8.27 16.11 12.53
N GLY A 113 -7.63 15.09 11.95
CA GLY A 113 -7.82 14.71 10.56
C GLY A 113 -8.95 13.71 10.36
N TRP A 114 -9.62 13.84 9.23
CA TRP A 114 -10.73 13.00 8.78
C TRP A 114 -10.65 12.78 7.27
N ASP A 115 -11.38 11.80 6.74
CA ASP A 115 -11.54 11.65 5.29
C ASP A 115 -13.01 11.56 4.87
N THR A 116 -13.30 12.05 3.68
CA THR A 116 -14.56 11.81 2.94
C THR A 116 -14.97 10.35 2.80
N LEU A 117 -14.06 9.37 2.93
CA LEU A 117 -14.39 7.94 3.03
C LEU A 117 -15.40 7.63 4.16
N ILE A 118 -15.49 8.51 5.17
CA ILE A 118 -16.55 8.49 6.20
C ILE A 118 -17.94 8.63 5.55
N ILE A 119 -18.13 9.59 4.64
CA ILE A 119 -19.39 9.83 3.91
C ILE A 119 -19.81 8.57 3.16
N GLU A 120 -18.84 7.94 2.48
CA GLU A 120 -19.03 6.70 1.72
C GLU A 120 -19.26 5.45 2.61
N GLY A 121 -19.14 5.59 3.94
CA GLY A 121 -19.29 4.47 4.89
C GLY A 121 -18.12 3.48 4.87
N LYS A 122 -16.99 3.87 4.28
CA LYS A 122 -15.78 3.04 4.13
C LYS A 122 -14.84 3.19 5.33
N GLU A 123 -14.91 4.32 6.06
CA GLU A 123 -14.14 4.57 7.28
C GLU A 123 -15.02 5.08 8.44
N ARG A 124 -14.62 4.75 9.68
CA ARG A 124 -15.32 5.23 10.89
C ARG A 124 -15.17 6.74 11.05
N PRO A 125 -16.21 7.43 11.59
CA PRO A 125 -17.41 6.87 12.23
C PRO A 125 -18.54 6.49 11.26
N GLY A 126 -18.34 6.65 9.95
CA GLY A 126 -19.26 6.17 8.94
C GLY A 126 -19.29 4.64 8.87
N VAL A 127 -20.40 4.09 8.38
CA VAL A 127 -20.58 2.66 8.15
C VAL A 127 -21.35 2.39 6.86
N ALA A 128 -21.14 1.23 6.25
CA ALA A 128 -21.71 0.87 4.94
C ALA A 128 -23.23 0.63 4.99
N GLU A 129 -23.81 0.41 6.17
CA GLU A 129 -25.25 0.23 6.38
C GLU A 129 -26.04 1.56 6.40
N ASN A 130 -25.36 2.69 6.58
CA ASN A 130 -25.94 4.02 6.61
C ASN A 130 -26.11 4.60 5.20
N THR A 131 -27.01 5.58 5.04
CA THR A 131 -26.99 6.49 3.88
C THR A 131 -25.87 7.52 4.01
N ARG A 132 -25.49 8.18 2.90
CA ARG A 132 -24.51 9.28 2.92
C ARG A 132 -24.93 10.38 3.90
N ASP A 133 -26.19 10.83 3.87
CA ASP A 133 -26.77 11.81 4.81
C ASP A 133 -26.55 11.42 6.29
N GLN A 134 -26.70 10.13 6.61
CA GLN A 134 -26.50 9.61 7.97
C GLN A 134 -25.02 9.60 8.35
N ASN A 135 -24.13 9.22 7.43
CA ASN A 135 -22.69 9.28 7.65
C ASN A 135 -22.18 10.73 7.77
N ILE A 136 -22.70 11.65 6.96
CA ILE A 136 -22.43 13.10 7.05
C ILE A 136 -22.84 13.64 8.42
N ALA A 137 -24.03 13.30 8.91
CA ALA A 137 -24.50 13.73 10.23
C ALA A 137 -23.62 13.20 11.38
N VAL A 138 -23.09 11.98 11.27
CA VAL A 138 -22.17 11.40 12.26
C VAL A 138 -20.76 12.01 12.15
N MET A 139 -20.29 12.31 10.93
CA MET A 139 -19.02 13.01 10.70
C MET A 139 -19.05 14.43 11.29
N ALA A 140 -20.15 15.17 11.08
CA ALA A 140 -20.36 16.50 11.65
C ALA A 140 -20.41 16.48 13.19
N ASP A 141 -20.98 15.44 13.81
CA ASP A 141 -20.94 15.23 15.27
C ASP A 141 -19.50 15.01 15.79
N TYR A 142 -18.66 14.27 15.06
CA TYR A 142 -17.25 14.07 15.43
C TYR A 142 -16.42 15.35 15.24
N ILE A 143 -16.66 16.12 14.18
CA ILE A 143 -16.06 17.45 13.96
C ILE A 143 -16.45 18.41 15.09
N ALA A 144 -17.72 18.43 15.51
CA ALA A 144 -18.20 19.24 16.62
C ALA A 144 -17.63 18.82 17.98
N LYS A 145 -17.36 17.53 18.19
CA LYS A 145 -16.65 17.05 19.38
C LYS A 145 -15.18 17.47 19.37
N ALA A 146 -14.50 17.39 18.23
CA ALA A 146 -13.11 17.84 18.09
C ALA A 146 -12.97 19.36 18.36
N ASP A 147 -13.87 20.17 17.79
CA ASP A 147 -13.96 21.61 18.07
C ASP A 147 -14.19 21.90 19.57
N ALA A 148 -15.12 21.19 20.21
CA ALA A 148 -15.38 21.31 21.65
C ALA A 148 -14.23 20.83 22.55
N LEU A 149 -13.27 20.06 22.02
CA LEU A 149 -12.01 19.69 22.68
C LEU A 149 -10.87 20.71 22.43
N GLY A 150 -11.10 21.75 21.64
CA GLY A 150 -10.10 22.76 21.24
C GLY A 150 -9.32 22.41 19.96
N GLY A 151 -9.73 21.36 19.25
CA GLY A 151 -9.05 20.87 18.04
C GLY A 151 -9.39 21.65 16.77
N ILE A 152 -8.42 21.75 15.87
CA ILE A 152 -8.59 22.26 14.51
C ILE A 152 -8.93 21.08 13.59
N ASN A 153 -10.00 21.18 12.81
CA ASN A 153 -10.44 20.10 11.92
C ASN A 153 -9.81 20.21 10.53
N THR A 154 -9.33 19.08 9.99
CA THR A 154 -8.87 18.94 8.61
C THR A 154 -9.54 17.72 7.96
N VAL A 155 -9.83 17.81 6.66
CA VAL A 155 -10.56 16.78 5.89
C VAL A 155 -9.84 16.53 4.58
N SER A 156 -9.24 15.34 4.43
CA SER A 156 -8.73 14.83 3.15
C SER A 156 -9.82 14.17 2.30
N ALA A 157 -9.52 13.89 1.04
CA ALA A 157 -10.48 13.28 0.13
C ALA A 157 -9.90 12.09 -0.68
N HIS A 158 -10.06 10.88 -0.16
CA HIS A 158 -9.72 9.62 -0.83
C HIS A 158 -10.87 9.11 -1.70
N VAL A 159 -11.12 9.82 -2.80
CA VAL A 159 -12.35 9.70 -3.62
C VAL A 159 -12.42 8.39 -4.43
N GLU A 160 -13.59 7.73 -4.44
CA GLU A 160 -13.83 6.55 -5.27
C GLU A 160 -13.63 6.80 -6.78
N ASN A 161 -13.26 5.76 -7.53
CA ASN A 161 -13.11 5.86 -8.97
C ASN A 161 -14.49 5.81 -9.64
N PHE A 162 -15.02 6.98 -10.01
CA PHE A 162 -16.35 7.13 -10.62
C PHE A 162 -16.56 6.38 -11.95
N VAL A 163 -15.50 6.03 -12.69
CA VAL A 163 -15.61 5.28 -13.96
C VAL A 163 -15.75 3.79 -13.71
N THR A 164 -15.03 3.24 -12.73
CA THR A 164 -14.91 1.79 -12.50
C THR A 164 -15.73 1.29 -11.32
N GLY A 165 -16.08 2.17 -10.37
CA GLY A 165 -16.59 1.80 -9.04
C GLY A 165 -15.51 1.28 -8.09
N GLY A 166 -14.23 1.42 -8.45
CA GLY A 166 -13.08 1.03 -7.62
C GLY A 166 -12.77 2.02 -6.50
N SER A 167 -11.79 1.69 -5.66
CA SER A 167 -11.25 2.65 -4.69
C SER A 167 -10.40 3.74 -5.39
N PHE A 168 -9.97 4.72 -4.61
CA PHE A 168 -8.97 5.73 -5.02
C PHE A 168 -7.67 5.14 -5.61
N TYR A 169 -7.28 3.92 -5.21
CA TYR A 169 -6.14 3.18 -5.76
C TYR A 169 -6.42 2.49 -7.12
N ASP A 170 -7.67 2.35 -7.55
CA ASP A 170 -7.94 1.95 -8.93
C ASP A 170 -7.67 3.14 -9.84
N THR A 171 -6.50 3.15 -10.48
CA THR A 171 -6.09 4.22 -11.38
C THR A 171 -6.48 4.01 -12.85
N SER A 172 -7.37 3.04 -13.14
CA SER A 172 -7.84 2.77 -14.49
C SER A 172 -9.04 3.64 -14.88
N GLY A 173 -9.44 3.61 -16.16
CA GLY A 173 -10.66 4.27 -16.64
C GLY A 173 -10.55 5.72 -17.13
N ASP A 174 -9.37 6.37 -17.04
CA ASP A 174 -9.16 7.79 -17.42
C ASP A 174 -10.05 8.77 -16.61
N THR A 175 -10.25 8.45 -15.34
CA THR A 175 -11.26 9.05 -14.44
C THR A 175 -11.10 10.55 -14.27
N LEU A 176 -9.87 11.07 -14.16
CA LEU A 176 -9.61 12.51 -14.09
C LEU A 176 -10.26 13.26 -15.25
N ARG A 177 -10.03 12.81 -16.50
CA ARG A 177 -10.63 13.44 -17.69
C ARG A 177 -12.13 13.21 -17.77
N ALA A 178 -12.61 12.06 -17.30
CA ALA A 178 -14.02 11.73 -17.26
C ALA A 178 -14.82 12.64 -16.32
N VAL A 179 -14.24 13.11 -15.21
CA VAL A 179 -14.92 13.99 -14.24
C VAL A 179 -14.75 15.50 -14.49
N LEU A 180 -13.80 15.92 -15.34
CA LEU A 180 -13.63 17.34 -15.69
C LEU A 180 -14.85 17.94 -16.41
N PRO A 181 -15.02 19.27 -16.43
CA PRO A 181 -16.16 19.95 -17.06
C PRO A 181 -16.40 19.57 -18.54
N GLY A 182 -17.39 18.69 -18.77
CA GLY A 182 -17.75 18.15 -20.09
C GLY A 182 -17.29 16.72 -20.35
N GLY A 183 -16.58 16.08 -19.42
CA GLY A 183 -16.36 14.64 -19.37
C GLY A 183 -17.64 13.86 -19.06
N SER A 184 -17.60 12.54 -19.27
CA SER A 184 -18.79 11.68 -19.17
C SER A 184 -19.29 11.40 -17.75
N HIS A 185 -18.45 11.59 -16.74
CA HIS A 185 -18.70 11.35 -15.31
C HIS A 185 -18.66 12.65 -14.48
N HIS A 186 -18.70 13.82 -15.11
CA HIS A 186 -18.71 15.11 -14.43
C HIS A 186 -19.90 15.27 -13.46
N ALA A 187 -21.04 14.63 -13.75
CA ALA A 187 -22.20 14.63 -12.87
C ALA A 187 -21.98 13.85 -11.57
N ASP A 188 -21.12 12.83 -11.59
CA ASP A 188 -20.82 12.00 -10.41
C ASP A 188 -19.91 12.78 -9.44
N LEU A 189 -18.91 13.50 -9.98
CA LEU A 189 -18.13 14.47 -9.21
C LEU A 189 -19.02 15.58 -8.63
N VAL A 190 -19.97 16.13 -9.40
CA VAL A 190 -20.90 17.15 -8.89
C VAL A 190 -21.72 16.63 -7.70
N ALA A 191 -22.26 15.41 -7.78
CA ALA A 191 -23.00 14.81 -6.67
C ALA A 191 -22.11 14.56 -5.43
N TYR A 192 -20.87 14.15 -5.64
CA TYR A 192 -19.88 14.01 -4.57
C TYR A 192 -19.52 15.35 -3.90
N LEU A 193 -19.42 16.45 -4.67
CA LEU A 193 -19.21 17.79 -4.11
C LEU A 193 -20.48 18.36 -3.44
N ASP A 194 -21.67 17.92 -3.83
CA ASP A 194 -22.92 18.21 -3.11
C ASP A 194 -22.87 17.64 -1.68
N ASP A 195 -22.43 16.38 -1.51
CA ASP A 195 -22.28 15.72 -0.21
C ASP A 195 -21.28 16.47 0.71
N ILE A 196 -20.15 16.94 0.15
CA ILE A 196 -19.13 17.70 0.88
C ILE A 196 -19.67 19.08 1.31
N ALA A 197 -20.48 19.73 0.48
CA ALA A 197 -21.13 20.99 0.86
C ALA A 197 -22.18 20.79 1.98
N GLU A 198 -22.86 19.65 2.02
CA GLU A 198 -23.77 19.30 3.12
C GLU A 198 -22.99 19.06 4.42
N LEU A 199 -21.86 18.35 4.38
CA LEU A 199 -20.95 18.21 5.53
C LEU A 199 -20.48 19.57 6.06
N ALA A 200 -20.10 20.48 5.16
CA ALA A 200 -19.64 21.81 5.54
C ALA A 200 -20.74 22.61 6.27
N ASP A 201 -22.00 22.57 5.79
CA ASP A 201 -23.13 23.24 6.44
C ASP A 201 -23.60 22.55 7.74
N ALA A 202 -23.45 21.23 7.84
CA ALA A 202 -23.80 20.44 9.01
C ALA A 202 -22.78 20.60 10.16
N SER A 203 -21.51 20.88 9.84
CA SER A 203 -20.41 21.04 10.79
C SER A 203 -20.54 22.34 11.58
N ARG A 204 -21.26 22.28 12.70
CA ARG A 204 -21.60 23.45 13.54
C ARG A 204 -21.32 23.23 15.01
N ASP A 205 -20.92 24.29 15.69
CA ASP A 205 -20.70 24.31 17.13
C ASP A 205 -22.04 24.27 17.92
N ALA A 206 -21.94 24.25 19.26
CA ALA A 206 -23.11 24.22 20.13
C ALA A 206 -23.98 25.49 20.10
N ASP A 207 -23.46 26.62 19.64
CA ASP A 207 -24.17 27.90 19.45
C ASP A 207 -24.74 28.03 18.01
N GLY A 208 -24.38 27.13 17.10
CA GLY A 208 -24.84 27.03 15.72
C GLY A 208 -23.93 27.74 14.70
N ASN A 209 -22.74 28.23 15.10
CA ASN A 209 -21.75 28.79 14.18
C ASN A 209 -21.13 27.67 13.34
N LEU A 210 -20.65 27.99 12.13
CA LEU A 210 -19.96 27.01 11.30
C LEU A 210 -18.54 26.77 11.81
N ILE A 211 -18.17 25.50 11.99
CA ILE A 211 -16.83 25.10 12.41
C ILE A 211 -15.88 25.22 11.21
N PRO A 212 -14.73 25.91 11.34
CA PRO A 212 -13.71 25.96 10.29
C PRO A 212 -13.09 24.58 10.00
N ILE A 213 -12.95 24.26 8.72
CA ILE A 213 -12.35 23.01 8.23
C ILE A 213 -11.23 23.34 7.24
N ILE A 214 -10.06 22.72 7.41
CA ILE A 214 -9.01 22.70 6.39
C ILE A 214 -9.35 21.57 5.40
N PHE A 215 -9.87 21.90 4.23
CA PHE A 215 -10.25 20.91 3.22
C PHE A 215 -9.11 20.69 2.22
N ARG A 216 -8.63 19.43 2.11
CA ARG A 216 -7.47 19.03 1.30
C ARG A 216 -7.86 18.03 0.19
N PRO A 217 -8.44 18.51 -0.93
CA PRO A 217 -8.83 17.64 -2.03
C PRO A 217 -7.64 17.30 -2.96
N TRP A 218 -7.70 16.12 -3.59
CA TRP A 218 -6.80 15.70 -4.68
C TRP A 218 -5.30 15.75 -4.32
N HIS A 219 -4.93 15.25 -3.13
CA HIS A 219 -3.56 15.25 -2.59
C HIS A 219 -2.61 14.26 -3.28
N GLU A 220 -1.31 14.35 -2.99
CA GLU A 220 -0.22 13.51 -3.54
C GLU A 220 -0.18 13.39 -5.07
N ASN A 221 -0.69 14.40 -5.77
CA ASN A 221 -0.95 14.31 -7.22
C ASN A 221 0.30 14.35 -8.11
N ALA A 222 1.49 14.64 -7.58
CA ALA A 222 2.75 14.39 -8.29
C ALA A 222 3.09 12.90 -8.37
N GLY A 223 2.54 12.08 -7.46
CA GLY A 223 2.54 10.63 -7.53
C GLY A 223 1.60 10.08 -8.61
N SER A 224 1.40 8.77 -8.61
CA SER A 224 0.50 8.10 -9.57
C SER A 224 -0.14 6.81 -9.02
N TRP A 225 -0.27 6.74 -7.70
CA TRP A 225 -1.03 5.69 -7.00
C TRP A 225 -2.53 6.02 -6.85
N PHE A 226 -2.92 7.29 -7.01
CA PHE A 226 -4.32 7.72 -7.08
C PHE A 226 -4.73 8.06 -8.52
N TRP A 227 -6.00 7.87 -8.88
CA TRP A 227 -6.52 8.13 -10.23
C TRP A 227 -6.45 9.59 -10.69
N TRP A 228 -6.24 10.54 -9.79
CA TRP A 228 -6.00 11.96 -10.10
C TRP A 228 -4.50 12.34 -10.18
N GLY A 229 -3.60 11.36 -10.02
CA GLY A 229 -2.15 11.56 -10.09
C GLY A 229 -1.62 11.89 -11.50
N ALA A 230 -0.34 12.26 -11.56
CA ALA A 230 0.32 12.82 -12.74
C ALA A 230 0.31 11.91 -13.99
N ALA A 231 0.15 10.60 -13.86
CA ALA A 231 0.02 9.68 -15.01
C ALA A 231 -1.32 9.84 -15.76
N PHE A 232 -2.34 10.41 -15.12
CA PHE A 232 -3.73 10.34 -15.56
C PHE A 232 -4.26 11.69 -16.07
N GLY A 233 -3.60 12.80 -15.76
CA GLY A 233 -3.93 14.14 -16.26
C GLY A 233 -2.69 14.98 -16.56
N SER A 234 -2.80 15.91 -17.50
CA SER A 234 -1.82 17.00 -17.60
C SER A 234 -1.85 17.86 -16.32
N PRO A 235 -0.82 18.68 -16.04
CA PRO A 235 -0.87 19.62 -14.93
C PRO A 235 -2.05 20.60 -15.03
N GLY A 236 -2.41 21.03 -16.25
CA GLY A 236 -3.58 21.87 -16.48
C GLY A 236 -4.91 21.14 -16.23
N GLU A 237 -5.03 19.86 -16.60
CA GLU A 237 -6.20 19.03 -16.31
C GLU A 237 -6.39 18.85 -14.79
N TYR A 238 -5.30 18.63 -14.02
CA TYR A 238 -5.37 18.63 -12.55
C TYR A 238 -5.75 20.01 -11.99
N GLN A 239 -5.13 21.08 -12.48
CA GLN A 239 -5.43 22.43 -12.02
C GLN A 239 -6.90 22.78 -12.22
N GLU A 240 -7.52 22.41 -13.35
CA GLU A 240 -8.95 22.64 -13.58
C GLU A 240 -9.85 21.76 -12.71
N LEU A 241 -9.44 20.54 -12.34
CA LEU A 241 -10.16 19.71 -11.35
C LEU A 241 -10.19 20.40 -9.98
N TYR A 242 -9.03 20.90 -9.52
CA TYR A 242 -8.93 21.61 -8.25
C TYR A 242 -9.68 22.94 -8.28
N ARG A 243 -9.50 23.76 -9.33
CA ARG A 243 -10.21 25.05 -9.52
C ARG A 243 -11.72 24.86 -9.53
N PHE A 244 -12.22 23.88 -10.29
CA PHE A 244 -13.64 23.54 -10.30
C PHE A 244 -14.15 23.13 -8.92
N THR A 245 -13.38 22.35 -8.16
CA THR A 245 -13.74 21.93 -6.80
C THR A 245 -13.95 23.13 -5.87
N VAL A 246 -12.99 24.06 -5.83
CA VAL A 246 -13.07 25.31 -5.05
C VAL A 246 -14.26 26.16 -5.50
N GLU A 247 -14.41 26.39 -6.81
CA GLU A 247 -15.45 27.27 -7.35
C GLU A 247 -16.85 26.68 -7.23
N TYR A 248 -17.00 25.35 -7.30
CA TYR A 248 -18.27 24.70 -7.07
C TYR A 248 -18.69 24.84 -5.60
N LEU A 249 -17.79 24.50 -4.66
CA LEU A 249 -18.08 24.59 -3.23
C LEU A 249 -18.32 26.05 -2.78
N ARG A 250 -17.44 26.99 -3.15
CA ARG A 250 -17.55 28.41 -2.78
C ARG A 250 -18.64 29.14 -3.55
N ASP A 251 -18.60 29.12 -4.89
CA ASP A 251 -19.40 30.03 -5.74
C ASP A 251 -20.78 29.46 -6.11
N VAL A 252 -20.95 28.13 -6.14
CA VAL A 252 -22.23 27.48 -6.48
C VAL A 252 -22.96 26.99 -5.23
N LYS A 253 -22.25 26.38 -4.27
CA LYS A 253 -22.84 25.83 -3.04
C LYS A 253 -22.84 26.80 -1.86
N GLY A 254 -21.99 27.83 -1.87
CA GLY A 254 -21.93 28.84 -0.81
C GLY A 254 -21.23 28.36 0.48
N VAL A 255 -20.36 27.35 0.38
CA VAL A 255 -19.50 26.91 1.49
C VAL A 255 -18.59 28.06 1.89
N SER A 256 -18.60 28.40 3.17
CA SER A 256 -17.92 29.59 3.73
C SER A 256 -17.06 29.30 4.98
N ASN A 257 -16.92 28.03 5.35
CA ASN A 257 -16.12 27.59 6.49
C ASN A 257 -14.86 26.79 6.11
N PHE A 258 -14.50 26.76 4.83
CA PHE A 258 -13.31 26.04 4.35
C PHE A 258 -12.08 26.94 4.21
N LEU A 259 -10.92 26.42 4.63
CA LEU A 259 -9.60 26.79 4.11
C LEU A 259 -9.17 25.69 3.12
N TYR A 260 -8.63 26.07 1.96
CA TYR A 260 -8.27 25.11 0.91
C TYR A 260 -6.78 24.75 0.97
N ALA A 261 -6.49 23.47 1.25
CA ALA A 261 -5.14 22.94 1.32
C ALA A 261 -4.79 22.15 0.05
N TRP A 262 -3.57 22.37 -0.45
CA TRP A 262 -3.02 21.63 -1.60
C TRP A 262 -1.63 21.11 -1.23
N GLY A 263 -1.47 19.78 -1.23
CA GLY A 263 -0.20 19.08 -1.02
C GLY A 263 0.04 18.10 -2.18
N PRO A 264 1.08 18.30 -3.02
CA PRO A 264 1.30 17.47 -4.21
C PRO A 264 2.06 16.16 -3.94
N GLY A 265 2.45 15.88 -2.69
CA GLY A 265 3.35 14.79 -2.30
C GLY A 265 4.59 15.33 -1.58
N GLY A 266 5.74 14.67 -1.76
CA GLY A 266 7.01 15.07 -1.16
C GLY A 266 8.24 14.48 -1.87
N GLY A 267 9.44 14.83 -1.40
CA GLY A 267 10.69 14.40 -2.03
C GLY A 267 11.09 15.25 -3.23
N PHE A 268 10.83 16.56 -3.18
CA PHE A 268 11.15 17.51 -4.25
C PHE A 268 12.58 18.03 -4.17
N GLY A 269 13.26 17.85 -3.03
CA GLY A 269 14.62 18.28 -2.81
C GLY A 269 14.80 19.81 -2.80
N GLY A 270 13.75 20.55 -2.44
CA GLY A 270 13.68 22.01 -2.54
C GLY A 270 13.41 22.54 -3.96
N ASN A 271 13.05 21.68 -4.92
CA ASN A 271 12.79 22.10 -6.31
C ASN A 271 11.38 22.70 -6.48
N ARG A 272 11.32 24.04 -6.43
CA ARG A 272 10.10 24.84 -6.57
C ARG A 272 9.37 24.61 -7.90
N ASP A 273 10.08 24.36 -8.99
CA ASP A 273 9.47 24.17 -10.32
C ASP A 273 8.75 22.82 -10.43
N VAL A 274 9.26 21.79 -9.76
CA VAL A 274 8.60 20.47 -9.68
C VAL A 274 7.40 20.54 -8.74
N TYR A 275 7.59 21.11 -7.54
CA TYR A 275 6.51 21.29 -6.56
C TYR A 275 5.34 22.08 -7.16
N LEU A 276 5.60 23.27 -7.72
CA LEU A 276 4.57 24.15 -8.28
C LEU A 276 4.01 23.70 -9.64
N ARG A 277 4.48 22.59 -10.22
CA ARG A 277 4.04 22.11 -11.55
C ARG A 277 2.53 21.98 -11.66
N THR A 278 1.88 21.48 -10.61
CA THR A 278 0.43 21.22 -10.55
C THR A 278 -0.33 22.25 -9.71
N TYR A 279 0.34 23.32 -9.26
CA TYR A 279 -0.22 24.31 -8.34
C TYR A 279 -1.49 25.00 -8.91
N PRO A 280 -2.64 24.93 -8.22
CA PRO A 280 -3.90 25.50 -8.70
C PRO A 280 -3.86 27.03 -8.91
N GLY A 281 -3.05 27.74 -8.11
CA GLY A 281 -2.88 29.20 -8.17
C GLY A 281 -3.33 29.92 -6.88
N ASP A 282 -2.81 31.14 -6.69
CA ASP A 282 -2.93 31.93 -5.44
C ASP A 282 -4.37 32.29 -5.04
N ALA A 283 -5.34 32.16 -5.96
CA ALA A 283 -6.77 32.39 -5.75
C ALA A 283 -7.56 31.12 -5.36
N PHE A 284 -6.88 29.98 -5.17
CA PHE A 284 -7.48 28.66 -4.93
C PHE A 284 -6.86 27.88 -3.75
N VAL A 285 -5.71 28.30 -3.24
CA VAL A 285 -5.01 27.62 -2.14
C VAL A 285 -4.73 28.61 -1.00
N ASP A 286 -5.10 28.21 0.22
CA ASP A 286 -4.78 28.88 1.49
C ASP A 286 -3.56 28.26 2.16
N VAL A 287 -3.46 26.92 2.14
CA VAL A 287 -2.42 26.12 2.80
C VAL A 287 -1.60 25.33 1.78
N LEU A 288 -0.29 25.53 1.78
CA LEU A 288 0.69 24.80 1.00
C LEU A 288 1.19 23.58 1.80
N GLY A 289 0.88 22.38 1.33
CA GLY A 289 1.17 21.11 1.98
C GLY A 289 2.40 20.39 1.45
N LEU A 290 2.85 19.40 2.22
CA LEU A 290 3.89 18.43 1.89
C LEU A 290 3.51 17.11 2.56
N ASP A 291 3.58 16.01 1.82
CA ASP A 291 3.23 14.68 2.30
C ASP A 291 4.50 13.82 2.19
N THR A 292 5.06 13.30 3.29
CA THR A 292 6.35 12.58 3.26
C THR A 292 6.50 11.55 4.38
N TYR A 293 6.68 10.29 3.97
CA TYR A 293 6.91 9.15 4.86
C TYR A 293 8.32 8.58 4.69
N ASP A 294 8.95 8.13 5.78
CA ASP A 294 10.30 7.53 5.79
C ASP A 294 10.43 6.42 6.84
N ASN A 295 11.27 5.42 6.60
CA ASN A 295 11.59 4.37 7.59
C ASN A 295 13.08 4.30 7.97
N THR A 296 13.88 5.32 7.64
CA THR A 296 15.34 5.32 7.82
C THR A 296 15.83 6.22 8.95
N ALA A 297 15.16 7.35 9.21
CA ALA A 297 15.67 8.50 9.97
C ALA A 297 17.12 8.89 9.57
N SER A 298 17.46 8.75 8.29
CA SER A 298 18.82 8.99 7.78
C SER A 298 19.12 10.48 7.59
N ASP A 299 20.40 10.86 7.70
CA ASP A 299 20.85 12.24 7.48
C ASP A 299 20.46 12.76 6.08
N ALA A 300 20.42 11.88 5.08
CA ALA A 300 19.99 12.20 3.71
C ALA A 300 18.49 12.52 3.66
N PHE A 301 17.64 11.66 4.23
CA PHE A 301 16.20 11.91 4.35
C PHE A 301 15.93 13.23 5.11
N LEU A 302 16.54 13.41 6.28
CA LEU A 302 16.33 14.60 7.11
C LEU A 302 16.79 15.88 6.39
N THR A 303 17.85 15.81 5.58
CA THR A 303 18.30 16.93 4.74
C THR A 303 17.31 17.25 3.62
N GLY A 304 16.77 16.23 2.94
CA GLY A 304 15.74 16.40 1.91
C GLY A 304 14.44 16.96 2.47
N LEU A 305 13.97 16.42 3.60
CA LEU A 305 12.79 16.91 4.32
C LEU A 305 12.94 18.37 4.74
N VAL A 306 14.08 18.76 5.32
CA VAL A 306 14.34 20.17 5.66
C VAL A 306 14.36 21.04 4.41
N ALA A 307 14.93 20.59 3.29
CA ALA A 307 14.91 21.35 2.03
C ALA A 307 13.48 21.60 1.51
N ASP A 308 12.61 20.59 1.56
CA ASP A 308 11.21 20.70 1.15
C ASP A 308 10.38 21.57 2.12
N LEU A 309 10.52 21.37 3.43
CA LEU A 309 9.83 22.18 4.44
C LEU A 309 10.25 23.65 4.43
N ARG A 310 11.52 23.94 4.13
CA ARG A 310 11.99 25.32 3.85
C ARG A 310 11.33 25.88 2.59
N MET A 311 11.31 25.10 1.52
CA MET A 311 10.78 25.50 0.23
C MET A 311 9.32 25.93 0.34
N ILE A 312 8.45 25.11 0.97
CA ILE A 312 7.03 25.45 1.12
C ILE A 312 6.82 26.68 2.02
N ALA A 313 7.63 26.85 3.07
CA ALA A 313 7.56 28.02 3.95
C ALA A 313 7.99 29.32 3.24
N GLU A 314 9.02 29.27 2.39
CA GLU A 314 9.45 30.40 1.54
C GLU A 314 8.37 30.75 0.50
N ILE A 315 7.75 29.74 -0.15
CA ILE A 315 6.63 29.98 -1.08
C ILE A 315 5.43 30.61 -0.34
N ALA A 316 5.10 30.13 0.85
CA ALA A 316 3.99 30.62 1.67
C ALA A 316 4.19 32.09 2.08
N ASP A 317 5.40 32.43 2.57
CA ASP A 317 5.79 33.79 2.91
C ASP A 317 5.69 34.75 1.72
N GLU A 318 6.16 34.33 0.55
CA GLU A 318 6.10 35.14 -0.67
C GLU A 318 4.66 35.42 -1.14
N LYS A 319 3.70 34.56 -0.76
CA LYS A 319 2.29 34.60 -1.19
C LYS A 319 1.31 35.12 -0.14
N GLY A 320 1.76 35.36 1.09
CA GLY A 320 0.87 35.60 2.23
C GLY A 320 -0.09 34.43 2.41
N LYS A 321 0.47 33.24 2.62
CA LYS A 321 -0.22 31.96 2.75
C LYS A 321 0.35 31.16 3.91
N ILE A 322 -0.33 30.08 4.26
CA ILE A 322 0.11 29.14 5.28
C ILE A 322 0.92 28.03 4.59
N SER A 323 1.91 27.47 5.28
CA SER A 323 2.56 26.22 4.91
C SER A 323 2.44 25.21 6.05
N ALA A 324 2.33 23.93 5.72
CA ALA A 324 2.17 22.84 6.69
C ALA A 324 2.80 21.54 6.19
N PHE A 325 3.20 20.67 7.12
CA PHE A 325 3.62 19.31 6.83
C PHE A 325 2.36 18.42 6.84
N THR A 326 1.57 18.51 5.78
CA THR A 326 0.20 17.96 5.70
C THR A 326 0.11 16.45 5.97
N GLU A 327 1.15 15.68 5.64
CA GLU A 327 1.29 14.30 6.13
C GLU A 327 2.75 13.97 6.47
N PHE A 328 2.99 13.38 7.63
CA PHE A 328 4.28 12.82 8.03
C PHE A 328 4.11 11.48 8.75
N GLY A 329 5.06 10.56 8.59
CA GLY A 329 5.07 9.36 9.41
C GLY A 329 6.14 8.35 9.05
N VAL A 330 6.21 7.28 9.83
CA VAL A 330 7.04 6.13 9.48
C VAL A 330 6.41 5.38 8.30
N THR A 331 7.17 5.04 7.25
CA THR A 331 6.64 4.28 6.11
C THR A 331 6.07 2.93 6.57
N GLY A 332 4.77 2.70 6.33
CA GLY A 332 4.05 1.50 6.79
C GLY A 332 3.58 1.54 8.25
N GLY A 333 3.79 2.67 8.94
CA GLY A 333 3.46 2.83 10.35
C GLY A 333 4.56 2.38 11.31
N VAL A 334 4.24 2.41 12.61
CA VAL A 334 5.12 2.00 13.72
C VAL A 334 4.79 0.62 14.28
N GLY A 335 3.64 0.05 13.87
CA GLY A 335 3.12 -1.25 14.28
C GLY A 335 3.80 -2.45 13.62
N THR A 336 3.19 -3.64 13.75
CA THR A 336 3.84 -4.91 13.37
C THR A 336 4.11 -5.08 11.87
N SER A 337 3.41 -4.33 11.02
CA SER A 337 3.62 -4.31 9.57
C SER A 337 4.56 -3.18 9.11
N GLY A 338 4.90 -2.26 10.02
CA GLY A 338 5.66 -1.05 9.75
C GLY A 338 7.14 -1.16 10.13
N SER A 339 7.68 -0.14 10.78
CA SER A 339 9.09 -0.10 11.19
C SER A 339 9.32 0.72 12.46
N SER A 340 10.43 0.47 13.16
CA SER A 340 10.80 1.23 14.36
C SER A 340 12.19 1.88 14.24
N PRO A 341 12.41 2.79 13.27
CA PRO A 341 13.67 3.52 13.12
C PRO A 341 14.03 4.29 14.39
N ALA A 342 15.21 4.03 14.96
CA ALA A 342 15.56 4.53 16.28
C ALA A 342 15.54 6.07 16.37
N GLN A 343 14.74 6.59 17.31
CA GLN A 343 14.54 8.01 17.61
C GLN A 343 13.94 8.83 16.46
N TRP A 344 13.02 8.26 15.68
CA TRP A 344 12.51 8.89 14.46
C TRP A 344 11.78 10.22 14.72
N PHE A 345 10.83 10.26 15.65
CA PHE A 345 10.03 11.47 15.92
C PHE A 345 10.90 12.61 16.45
N THR A 346 11.77 12.32 17.43
CA THR A 346 12.65 13.36 18.00
C THR A 346 13.73 13.81 17.02
N LYS A 347 14.21 12.96 16.09
CA LYS A 347 15.13 13.37 15.01
C LYS A 347 14.45 14.26 13.97
N VAL A 348 13.26 13.89 13.51
CA VAL A 348 12.47 14.70 12.55
C VAL A 348 12.22 16.08 13.15
N LEU A 349 11.70 16.15 14.38
CA LEU A 349 11.47 17.40 15.09
C LEU A 349 12.76 18.21 15.30
N ALA A 350 13.87 17.56 15.68
CA ALA A 350 15.15 18.25 15.86
C ALA A 350 15.71 18.81 14.54
N ALA A 351 15.51 18.13 13.41
CA ALA A 351 15.91 18.63 12.09
C ALA A 351 15.08 19.85 11.68
N ILE A 352 13.74 19.80 11.86
CA ILE A 352 12.83 20.92 11.62
C ILE A 352 13.22 22.13 12.47
N LYS A 353 13.39 21.95 13.79
CA LYS A 353 13.75 23.02 14.74
C LYS A 353 15.15 23.59 14.55
N ALA A 354 16.07 22.84 13.95
CA ALA A 354 17.43 23.31 13.69
C ALA A 354 17.48 24.33 12.54
N ASP A 355 16.46 24.37 11.68
CA ASP A 355 16.37 25.30 10.56
C ASP A 355 15.27 26.36 10.78
N PRO A 356 15.60 27.66 10.81
CA PRO A 356 14.66 28.73 11.16
C PRO A 356 13.62 29.05 10.07
N VAL A 357 13.60 28.30 8.97
CA VAL A 357 12.63 28.42 7.88
C VAL A 357 11.83 27.12 7.72
N ALA A 358 12.45 25.94 7.85
CA ALA A 358 11.70 24.68 7.93
C ALA A 358 10.76 24.62 9.13
N SER A 359 11.15 25.26 10.25
CA SER A 359 10.30 25.41 11.44
C SER A 359 9.08 26.30 11.22
N ARG A 360 8.97 27.02 10.10
CA ARG A 360 7.85 27.93 9.79
C ARG A 360 6.73 27.23 9.03
N ASN A 361 6.30 26.10 9.58
CA ASN A 361 5.17 25.30 9.13
C ASN A 361 4.17 25.14 10.29
N ALA A 362 2.89 25.33 10.01
CA ALA A 362 1.86 25.54 11.03
C ALA A 362 1.51 24.27 11.81
N TYR A 363 1.39 23.15 11.10
CA TYR A 363 1.08 21.85 11.67
C TYR A 363 1.86 20.74 10.98
N MET A 364 1.94 19.59 11.66
CA MET A 364 2.41 18.33 11.11
C MET A 364 1.47 17.20 11.54
N GLU A 365 0.84 16.52 10.57
CA GLU A 365 -0.18 15.50 10.83
C GLU A 365 0.31 14.09 10.48
N THR A 366 0.10 13.13 11.39
CA THR A 366 0.42 11.71 11.14
C THR A 366 -0.84 10.87 10.89
N TRP A 367 -0.64 9.72 10.24
CA TRP A 367 -1.75 8.93 9.72
C TRP A 367 -2.45 8.08 10.79
N ALA A 368 -3.55 7.42 10.40
CA ALA A 368 -4.51 6.83 11.32
C ALA A 368 -4.02 5.54 12.03
N ASN A 369 -4.44 5.39 13.29
CA ASN A 369 -4.24 4.20 14.11
C ASN A 369 -5.31 3.11 13.85
N PHE A 370 -5.27 2.48 12.67
CA PHE A 370 -6.29 1.50 12.26
C PHE A 370 -6.28 0.19 13.08
N ASP A 371 -5.11 -0.46 13.20
CA ASP A 371 -4.94 -1.73 13.92
C ASP A 371 -3.48 -1.98 14.37
N ALA A 372 -3.20 -3.12 15.00
CA ALA A 372 -1.87 -3.49 15.52
C ALA A 372 -0.78 -3.62 14.44
N GLY A 373 -1.17 -3.88 13.18
CA GLY A 373 -0.27 -3.89 12.03
C GLY A 373 -0.01 -2.49 11.49
N GLN A 374 -1.09 -1.74 11.23
CA GLN A 374 -1.05 -0.41 10.60
C GLN A 374 -1.57 0.68 11.55
N HIS A 375 -0.64 1.34 12.23
CA HIS A 375 -0.86 2.52 13.06
C HIS A 375 0.41 3.38 13.09
N PHE A 376 0.30 4.66 13.42
CA PHE A 376 1.39 5.65 13.27
C PHE A 376 1.72 6.39 14.57
N VAL A 377 0.74 6.62 15.44
CA VAL A 377 0.98 7.03 16.84
C VAL A 377 1.31 5.78 17.66
N PRO A 378 2.50 5.65 18.26
CA PRO A 378 2.87 4.45 19.02
C PRO A 378 2.04 4.29 20.30
N VAL A 379 1.75 3.04 20.65
CA VAL A 379 0.97 2.64 21.83
C VAL A 379 1.78 1.69 22.75
N PRO A 380 1.27 1.32 23.95
CA PRO A 380 1.98 0.42 24.87
C PRO A 380 2.31 -0.96 24.27
N GLY A 381 3.56 -1.11 23.83
CA GLY A 381 4.09 -2.30 23.16
C GLY A 381 5.14 -1.93 22.12
N ASP A 382 5.00 -0.75 21.51
CA ASP A 382 5.84 -0.32 20.39
C ASP A 382 7.17 0.28 20.83
N ALA A 383 8.22 -0.01 20.07
CA ALA A 383 9.58 0.42 20.38
C ALA A 383 9.79 1.94 20.28
N LEU A 384 8.86 2.69 19.68
CA LEU A 384 8.93 4.15 19.53
C LEU A 384 8.07 4.93 20.54
N LEU A 385 7.37 4.29 21.47
CA LEU A 385 6.52 4.99 22.44
C LEU A 385 7.28 6.03 23.27
N GLU A 386 8.43 5.67 23.86
CA GLU A 386 9.23 6.62 24.65
C GLU A 386 9.78 7.79 23.79
N ASP A 387 10.00 7.58 22.49
CA ASP A 387 10.45 8.62 21.56
C ASP A 387 9.30 9.55 21.16
N PHE A 388 8.10 9.01 20.91
CA PHE A 388 6.91 9.82 20.65
C PHE A 388 6.48 10.62 21.88
N GLN A 389 6.59 10.06 23.09
CA GLN A 389 6.37 10.80 24.33
C GLN A 389 7.40 11.91 24.54
N ALA A 390 8.66 11.69 24.12
CA ALA A 390 9.70 12.72 24.16
C ALA A 390 9.52 13.81 23.09
N TYR A 391 8.97 13.44 21.92
CA TYR A 391 8.50 14.37 20.88
C TYR A 391 7.36 15.23 21.41
N ALA A 392 6.30 14.61 21.95
CA ALA A 392 5.10 15.31 22.43
C ALA A 392 5.36 16.22 23.65
N ALA A 393 6.39 15.90 24.46
CA ALA A 393 6.81 16.73 25.58
C ALA A 393 7.78 17.86 25.21
N ASP A 394 8.14 18.01 23.93
CA ASP A 394 8.95 19.13 23.46
C ASP A 394 8.06 20.39 23.30
N PRO A 395 8.43 21.55 23.88
CA PRO A 395 7.59 22.75 23.88
C PRO A 395 7.43 23.43 22.51
N PHE A 396 7.94 22.83 21.43
CA PHE A 396 7.68 23.24 20.05
C PHE A 396 6.52 22.47 19.41
N THR A 397 6.19 21.28 19.88
CA THR A 397 5.01 20.53 19.41
C THR A 397 3.80 20.92 20.25
N LEU A 398 2.75 21.41 19.62
CA LEU A 398 1.55 21.92 20.29
C LEU A 398 0.40 20.93 20.20
N PHE A 399 -0.26 20.67 21.34
CA PHE A 399 -1.41 19.79 21.49
C PHE A 399 -2.70 20.60 21.76
N ALA A 400 -3.87 19.95 21.83
CA ALA A 400 -5.17 20.61 21.85
C ALA A 400 -5.31 21.64 23.00
N SER A 401 -4.78 21.35 24.19
CA SER A 401 -4.84 22.28 25.33
C SER A 401 -3.95 23.53 25.18
N GLU A 402 -3.10 23.57 24.15
CA GLU A 402 -2.20 24.68 23.81
C GLU A 402 -2.73 25.52 22.63
N VAL A 403 -3.86 25.14 22.04
CA VAL A 403 -4.58 25.92 21.02
C VAL A 403 -5.40 27.04 21.69
N ASP A 404 -4.83 28.24 21.75
CA ASP A 404 -5.49 29.44 22.30
C ASP A 404 -5.77 30.49 21.22
N GLY A 405 -6.96 31.10 21.26
CA GLY A 405 -7.42 32.16 20.36
C GLY A 405 -7.54 31.79 18.86
N ALA A 406 -7.60 30.50 18.50
CA ALA A 406 -7.61 30.09 17.09
C ALA A 406 -8.82 30.62 16.30
N PHE A 407 -9.98 30.77 16.94
CA PHE A 407 -11.25 31.04 16.26
C PHE A 407 -11.89 32.42 16.58
N ASP A 408 -11.31 33.23 17.48
CA ASP A 408 -11.90 34.49 17.95
C ASP A 408 -11.13 35.78 17.53
N ARG A 409 -10.12 35.69 16.66
CA ARG A 409 -9.40 36.86 16.12
C ARG A 409 -10.31 37.70 15.22
N ALA A 410 -10.28 39.02 15.42
CA ALA A 410 -10.95 39.98 14.56
C ALA A 410 -10.12 40.31 13.31
N VAL A 411 -10.35 39.58 12.21
CA VAL A 411 -9.59 39.68 10.95
C VAL A 411 -10.53 39.84 9.75
N ASP A 412 -10.19 40.75 8.82
CA ASP A 412 -10.91 40.95 7.55
C ASP A 412 -10.31 40.10 6.40
N ALA A 413 -11.06 39.85 5.33
CA ALA A 413 -10.52 39.27 4.10
C ALA A 413 -9.99 40.37 3.16
N ALA A 414 -8.81 40.15 2.56
CA ALA A 414 -8.33 40.98 1.46
C ALA A 414 -9.26 40.81 0.23
N PRO A 415 -9.53 41.86 -0.55
CA PRO A 415 -10.29 41.73 -1.79
C PRO A 415 -9.47 40.90 -2.80
N ALA A 416 -10.06 39.80 -3.27
CA ALA A 416 -9.41 38.91 -4.22
C ALA A 416 -9.27 39.55 -5.61
N ALA A 417 -8.17 39.25 -6.31
CA ALA A 417 -7.91 39.78 -7.64
C ALA A 417 -8.82 39.13 -8.70
N PRO A 418 -9.35 39.89 -9.67
CA PRO A 418 -10.05 39.35 -10.84
C PRO A 418 -9.19 38.35 -11.60
N LEU A 419 -9.76 37.19 -11.92
CA LEU A 419 -9.07 36.09 -12.62
C LEU A 419 -9.95 35.51 -13.74
N VAL A 420 -9.30 35.03 -14.81
CA VAL A 420 -9.93 34.26 -15.88
C VAL A 420 -9.16 32.97 -16.13
N HIS A 421 -9.87 31.86 -16.35
CA HIS A 421 -9.29 30.56 -16.72
C HIS A 421 -10.22 29.79 -17.69
N ILE A 422 -9.67 28.81 -18.39
CA ILE A 422 -10.41 27.99 -19.37
C ILE A 422 -10.56 26.58 -18.80
N ALA A 423 -11.73 26.32 -18.20
CA ALA A 423 -12.10 25.04 -17.59
C ALA A 423 -12.27 23.90 -18.61
N SER A 424 -12.67 24.21 -19.85
CA SER A 424 -12.63 23.23 -20.94
C SER A 424 -12.36 23.90 -22.29
N PRO A 425 -11.40 23.41 -23.12
CA PRO A 425 -10.38 22.42 -22.78
C PRO A 425 -9.32 22.98 -21.82
N ALA A 426 -8.95 22.19 -20.80
CA ALA A 426 -7.87 22.52 -19.87
C ALA A 426 -6.49 22.59 -20.56
N ASP A 427 -5.49 23.17 -19.91
CA ASP A 427 -4.14 23.27 -20.48
C ASP A 427 -3.46 21.89 -20.60
N GLY A 428 -2.76 21.65 -21.70
CA GLY A 428 -2.22 20.33 -22.07
C GLY A 428 -3.27 19.29 -22.48
N ALA A 429 -4.57 19.59 -22.37
CA ALA A 429 -5.62 18.61 -22.66
C ALA A 429 -5.70 18.22 -24.13
N ARG A 430 -6.25 17.02 -24.39
CA ARG A 430 -6.45 16.47 -25.74
C ARG A 430 -7.90 16.51 -26.16
N VAL A 431 -8.19 17.23 -27.25
CA VAL A 431 -9.54 17.30 -27.83
C VAL A 431 -9.64 16.26 -28.95
N ALA A 432 -10.01 15.03 -28.58
CA ALA A 432 -10.08 13.90 -29.51
C ALA A 432 -11.39 13.85 -30.32
N THR A 433 -12.48 14.42 -29.81
CA THR A 433 -13.82 14.34 -30.39
C THR A 433 -14.42 15.71 -30.70
N SER A 434 -15.27 15.77 -31.73
CA SER A 434 -15.96 16.97 -32.19
C SER A 434 -17.43 16.61 -32.48
N PRO A 435 -18.42 17.41 -32.03
CA PRO A 435 -18.29 18.70 -31.35
C PRO A 435 -17.84 18.59 -29.88
N SER A 436 -17.37 19.71 -29.35
CA SER A 436 -17.01 19.94 -27.94
C SER A 436 -17.63 21.27 -27.45
N THR A 437 -17.38 21.66 -26.20
CA THR A 437 -17.81 22.93 -25.62
C THR A 437 -16.63 23.63 -24.96
N VAL A 438 -16.40 24.89 -25.31
CA VAL A 438 -15.45 25.73 -24.59
C VAL A 438 -16.14 26.33 -23.38
N ARG A 439 -15.51 26.24 -22.20
CA ARG A 439 -15.95 26.85 -20.94
C ARG A 439 -14.84 27.74 -20.40
N VAL A 440 -15.21 28.97 -20.05
CA VAL A 440 -14.32 29.98 -19.47
C VAL A 440 -14.96 30.47 -18.18
N ARG A 441 -14.20 30.47 -17.10
CA ARG A 441 -14.60 31.08 -15.84
C ARG A 441 -13.98 32.46 -15.74
N VAL A 442 -14.77 33.42 -15.28
CA VAL A 442 -14.28 34.69 -14.73
C VAL A 442 -14.68 34.70 -13.26
N THR A 443 -13.71 34.86 -12.36
CA THR A 443 -13.93 34.88 -10.91
C THR A 443 -13.38 36.16 -10.30
N ASN A 444 -13.90 36.51 -9.11
CA ASN A 444 -13.66 37.78 -8.39
C ASN A 444 -14.02 39.07 -9.18
N ALA A 445 -14.71 38.95 -10.32
CA ALA A 445 -15.23 40.05 -11.11
C ALA A 445 -16.41 39.60 -11.99
N SER A 446 -17.20 40.58 -12.45
CA SER A 446 -18.21 40.39 -13.49
C SER A 446 -17.67 40.83 -14.85
N ALA A 447 -18.12 40.17 -15.92
CA ALA A 447 -17.72 40.46 -17.29
C ALA A 447 -18.94 40.83 -18.17
N THR A 448 -18.75 41.80 -19.06
CA THR A 448 -19.75 42.18 -20.07
C THR A 448 -19.77 41.26 -21.28
N ALA A 449 -18.61 40.66 -21.60
CA ALA A 449 -18.41 39.76 -22.73
C ALA A 449 -17.16 38.91 -22.52
N VAL A 450 -17.19 37.67 -23.03
CA VAL A 450 -16.03 36.79 -23.12
C VAL A 450 -15.95 36.24 -24.55
N SER A 451 -14.77 36.30 -25.16
CA SER A 451 -14.52 35.72 -26.48
C SER A 451 -13.27 34.83 -26.45
N VAL A 452 -13.23 33.84 -27.35
CA VAL A 452 -12.13 32.89 -27.46
C VAL A 452 -11.61 32.87 -28.90
N GLN A 453 -10.29 32.86 -29.06
CA GLN A 453 -9.62 32.63 -30.33
C GLN A 453 -8.85 31.31 -30.25
N VAL A 454 -9.05 30.44 -31.25
CA VAL A 454 -8.24 29.23 -31.44
C VAL A 454 -7.25 29.50 -32.56
N ALA A 455 -5.97 29.21 -32.36
CA ALA A 455 -4.93 29.45 -33.35
C ALA A 455 -3.93 28.29 -33.46
N LYS A 456 -3.34 28.15 -34.65
CA LYS A 456 -2.24 27.21 -34.94
C LYS A 456 -1.04 27.99 -35.46
N GLY A 457 0.11 27.87 -34.80
CA GLY A 457 1.33 28.60 -35.19
C GLY A 457 1.12 30.11 -35.31
N GLY A 458 0.30 30.70 -34.42
CA GLY A 458 -0.07 32.12 -34.43
C GLY A 458 -1.12 32.53 -35.49
N THR A 459 -1.64 31.62 -36.30
CA THR A 459 -2.75 31.89 -37.23
C THR A 459 -4.07 31.49 -36.60
N VAL A 460 -4.97 32.46 -36.36
CA VAL A 460 -6.33 32.20 -35.85
C VAL A 460 -7.12 31.37 -36.87
N VAL A 461 -7.69 30.26 -36.41
CA VAL A 461 -8.50 29.33 -37.20
C VAL A 461 -9.98 29.36 -36.83
N ASP A 462 -10.32 29.62 -35.56
CA ASP A 462 -11.68 29.81 -35.08
C ASP A 462 -11.76 31.01 -34.12
N THR A 463 -12.92 31.66 -34.08
CA THR A 463 -13.29 32.69 -33.09
C THR A 463 -14.68 32.39 -32.55
N LEU A 464 -14.83 32.42 -31.23
CA LEU A 464 -16.06 32.07 -30.52
C LEU A 464 -16.46 33.24 -29.61
N ASP A 465 -17.71 33.69 -29.70
CA ASP A 465 -18.31 34.58 -28.70
C ASP A 465 -19.08 33.72 -27.69
N LEU A 466 -18.73 33.84 -26.41
CA LEU A 466 -19.27 32.98 -25.35
C LEU A 466 -20.49 33.64 -24.70
N THR A 467 -21.41 32.80 -24.20
CA THR A 467 -22.59 33.24 -23.44
C THR A 467 -22.50 32.70 -22.01
N TYR A 468 -22.80 33.54 -21.01
CA TYR A 468 -22.87 33.10 -19.63
C TYR A 468 -24.03 32.12 -19.41
N ASP A 469 -23.76 30.99 -18.75
CA ASP A 469 -24.74 29.92 -18.49
C ASP A 469 -25.76 30.28 -17.39
N GLY A 470 -25.50 31.33 -16.62
CA GLY A 470 -26.34 31.81 -15.51
C GLY A 470 -25.92 31.27 -14.14
N SER A 471 -24.88 30.44 -14.07
CA SER A 471 -24.37 29.81 -12.84
C SER A 471 -22.87 30.00 -12.64
N LEU A 472 -22.02 29.55 -13.59
CA LEU A 472 -20.59 29.41 -13.35
C LEU A 472 -19.75 29.86 -14.56
N TRP A 473 -20.04 29.37 -15.76
CA TRP A 473 -19.19 29.56 -16.93
C TRP A 473 -19.78 30.45 -18.00
N TRP A 474 -18.89 31.12 -18.73
CA TRP A 474 -19.12 31.56 -20.09
C TRP A 474 -18.84 30.37 -21.02
N SER A 475 -19.74 30.07 -21.95
CA SER A 475 -19.59 28.90 -22.82
C SER A 475 -20.00 29.14 -24.28
N ALA A 476 -19.40 28.34 -25.18
CA ALA A 476 -19.75 28.28 -26.59
C ALA A 476 -19.51 26.86 -27.14
N PRO A 477 -20.35 26.37 -28.07
CA PRO A 477 -20.07 25.15 -28.81
C PRO A 477 -18.85 25.36 -29.72
N TRP A 478 -17.97 24.37 -29.80
CA TRP A 478 -16.79 24.41 -30.64
C TRP A 478 -16.62 23.08 -31.36
N SER A 479 -16.45 23.15 -32.68
CA SER A 479 -16.45 21.96 -33.54
C SER A 479 -15.18 21.94 -34.39
N PRO A 480 -14.03 21.50 -33.85
CA PRO A 480 -12.83 21.24 -34.64
C PRO A 480 -13.17 20.41 -35.87
N THR A 481 -12.72 20.86 -37.04
CA THR A 481 -12.90 20.12 -38.29
C THR A 481 -12.00 18.88 -38.31
N ALA A 482 -12.35 17.88 -39.12
CA ALA A 482 -11.51 16.70 -39.33
C ALA A 482 -10.10 17.02 -39.88
N ALA A 483 -9.88 18.22 -40.42
CA ALA A 483 -8.57 18.70 -40.85
C ALA A 483 -7.78 19.42 -39.74
N GLN A 484 -8.43 19.80 -38.63
CA GLN A 484 -7.79 20.33 -37.42
C GLN A 484 -7.47 19.24 -36.39
N LEU A 485 -8.16 18.09 -36.45
CA LEU A 485 -7.88 16.91 -35.62
C LEU A 485 -6.64 16.15 -36.14
N ASP A 486 -5.51 16.83 -36.24
CA ASP A 486 -4.27 16.35 -36.90
C ASP A 486 -3.10 16.05 -35.95
N ASN A 487 -3.39 15.95 -34.66
CA ASN A 487 -2.46 15.69 -33.55
C ASN A 487 -1.37 16.76 -33.34
N SER A 488 -1.58 17.97 -33.85
CA SER A 488 -0.73 19.13 -33.52
C SER A 488 -1.29 19.98 -32.38
N THR A 489 -0.42 20.81 -31.80
CA THR A 489 -0.75 21.76 -30.74
C THR A 489 -1.42 23.03 -31.29
N TYR A 490 -2.50 23.45 -30.64
CA TYR A 490 -3.23 24.68 -30.88
C TYR A 490 -3.25 25.53 -29.60
N THR A 491 -3.26 26.85 -29.73
CA THR A 491 -3.50 27.76 -28.61
C THR A 491 -4.98 28.15 -28.57
N VAL A 492 -5.60 28.06 -27.39
CA VAL A 492 -6.97 28.52 -27.11
C VAL A 492 -6.84 29.72 -26.16
N SER A 493 -7.03 30.92 -26.68
CA SER A 493 -6.89 32.17 -25.93
C SER A 493 -8.25 32.75 -25.60
N ALA A 494 -8.56 32.95 -24.33
CA ALA A 494 -9.79 33.57 -23.85
C ALA A 494 -9.54 35.01 -23.38
N THR A 495 -10.39 35.94 -23.81
CA THR A 495 -10.38 37.35 -23.42
C THR A 495 -11.72 37.69 -22.76
N ALA A 496 -11.68 38.12 -21.50
CA ALA A 496 -12.84 38.59 -20.75
C ALA A 496 -12.81 40.12 -20.59
N THR A 497 -13.89 40.81 -20.96
CA THR A 497 -14.03 42.27 -20.78
C THR A 497 -14.82 42.58 -19.52
N LEU A 498 -14.19 43.22 -18.53
CA LEU A 498 -14.76 43.39 -17.18
C LEU A 498 -15.77 44.53 -17.05
N ASP A 499 -16.70 44.37 -16.13
CA ASP A 499 -17.65 45.41 -15.70
C ASP A 499 -16.88 46.56 -15.02
N GLY A 500 -16.80 47.71 -15.70
CA GLY A 500 -16.00 48.87 -15.28
C GLY A 500 -14.80 49.18 -16.19
N GLY A 501 -14.45 48.26 -17.09
CA GLY A 501 -13.39 48.42 -18.09
C GLY A 501 -12.08 47.75 -17.70
N GLY A 502 -11.34 47.31 -18.72
CA GLY A 502 -10.18 46.42 -18.59
C GLY A 502 -10.46 45.05 -19.22
N THR A 503 -9.41 44.28 -19.50
CA THR A 503 -9.50 42.90 -19.96
C THR A 503 -8.69 41.98 -19.06
N LEU A 504 -9.14 40.73 -18.96
CA LEU A 504 -8.33 39.62 -18.49
C LEU A 504 -8.14 38.65 -19.66
N ASP A 505 -6.95 38.10 -19.78
CA ASP A 505 -6.56 37.24 -20.89
C ASP A 505 -5.83 36.00 -20.35
N VAL A 506 -6.19 34.81 -20.86
CA VAL A 506 -5.55 33.53 -20.55
C VAL A 506 -5.38 32.73 -21.84
N THR A 507 -4.39 31.84 -21.92
CA THR A 507 -4.18 30.98 -23.08
C THR A 507 -3.75 29.59 -22.64
N ASN A 508 -4.54 28.59 -23.05
CA ASN A 508 -4.20 27.18 -22.91
C ASN A 508 -3.58 26.66 -24.22
N GLN A 509 -2.65 25.72 -24.12
CA GLN A 509 -2.18 24.90 -25.24
C GLN A 509 -2.88 23.55 -25.20
N VAL A 510 -3.40 23.08 -26.34
CA VAL A 510 -4.19 21.84 -26.43
C VAL A 510 -3.81 21.05 -27.68
N VAL A 511 -3.90 19.73 -27.61
CA VAL A 511 -3.66 18.86 -28.78
C VAL A 511 -4.99 18.49 -29.41
N LEU A 512 -5.16 18.76 -30.71
CA LEU A 512 -6.39 18.42 -31.43
C LEU A 512 -6.23 17.11 -32.18
N GLY A 513 -6.99 16.07 -31.80
CA GLY A 513 -6.94 14.75 -32.41
C GLY A 513 -6.80 13.61 -31.39
N PRO A 514 -7.17 12.37 -31.79
CA PRO A 514 -7.11 11.20 -30.92
C PRO A 514 -5.67 10.84 -30.57
N LYS A 515 -5.46 10.35 -29.34
CA LYS A 515 -4.13 9.97 -28.86
C LYS A 515 -3.49 8.97 -29.83
N PRO A 516 -2.24 9.20 -30.29
CA PRO A 516 -1.52 8.21 -31.10
C PRO A 516 -1.46 6.87 -30.35
N THR A 517 -1.97 5.82 -30.98
CA THR A 517 -1.80 4.45 -30.48
C THR A 517 -0.54 3.86 -31.07
N PHE A 518 0.47 3.64 -30.23
CA PHE A 518 1.58 2.78 -30.60
C PHE A 518 1.07 1.35 -30.89
N ALA A 519 1.76 0.63 -31.77
CA ALA A 519 1.46 -0.79 -31.98
C ALA A 519 1.78 -1.57 -30.69
N PRO A 520 1.10 -2.71 -30.41
CA PRO A 520 1.52 -3.61 -29.35
C PRO A 520 3.01 -3.93 -29.50
N GLY A 521 3.73 -3.91 -28.38
CA GLY A 521 5.18 -4.01 -28.34
C GLY A 521 5.95 -2.71 -28.47
N VAL A 522 5.35 -1.54 -28.74
CA VAL A 522 6.11 -0.26 -28.77
C VAL A 522 5.74 0.60 -27.57
N VAL A 523 6.74 1.07 -26.83
CA VAL A 523 6.57 2.05 -25.73
C VAL A 523 6.63 3.46 -26.29
N ASP A 524 7.72 3.80 -26.98
CA ASP A 524 7.95 5.11 -27.59
C ASP A 524 9.12 5.07 -28.58
N ASP A 525 9.01 5.87 -29.65
CA ASP A 525 10.08 6.18 -30.62
C ASP A 525 10.44 7.67 -30.64
N PHE A 526 9.82 8.49 -29.78
CA PHE A 526 10.03 9.92 -29.57
C PHE A 526 9.82 10.86 -30.78
N GLU A 527 9.69 10.33 -31.99
CA GLU A 527 9.52 11.07 -33.24
C GLU A 527 8.22 11.90 -33.25
N GLY A 528 7.17 11.37 -32.63
CA GLY A 528 5.83 11.97 -32.58
C GLY A 528 5.72 13.29 -31.83
N TYR A 529 6.68 13.65 -30.97
CA TYR A 529 6.60 14.85 -30.12
C TYR A 529 7.02 16.12 -30.85
N GLY A 530 6.16 17.15 -30.82
CA GLY A 530 6.49 18.45 -31.43
C GLY A 530 7.59 19.21 -30.68
N ASP A 531 7.58 19.11 -29.36
CA ASP A 531 8.45 19.83 -28.42
C ASP A 531 8.51 19.12 -27.05
N ASP A 532 9.32 19.65 -26.14
CA ASP A 532 9.45 19.20 -24.76
C ASP A 532 8.11 19.17 -23.98
N THR A 533 7.17 20.07 -24.29
CA THR A 533 5.87 20.14 -23.61
C THR A 533 5.03 18.93 -24.00
N ALA A 534 5.00 18.59 -25.30
CA ALA A 534 4.35 17.38 -25.78
C ALA A 534 4.96 16.10 -25.19
N LEU A 535 6.28 16.06 -24.98
CA LEU A 535 6.95 14.94 -24.30
C LEU A 535 6.55 14.85 -22.82
N ARG A 536 6.63 15.96 -22.07
CA ARG A 536 6.31 16.04 -20.64
C ARG A 536 4.82 15.83 -20.32
N ALA A 537 3.94 15.88 -21.32
CA ALA A 537 2.53 15.55 -21.19
C ALA A 537 2.26 14.02 -21.26
N GLU A 538 3.21 13.22 -21.76
CA GLU A 538 3.07 11.77 -21.91
C GLU A 538 3.89 10.97 -20.88
N TYR A 539 4.71 11.64 -20.06
CA TYR A 539 5.58 11.03 -19.05
C TYR A 539 5.44 11.68 -17.68
N VAL A 540 5.30 10.84 -16.64
CA VAL A 540 5.42 11.21 -15.23
C VAL A 540 6.89 11.30 -14.85
N THR A 541 7.25 12.19 -13.93
CA THR A 541 8.59 12.35 -13.37
C THR A 541 8.56 12.06 -11.87
N TYR A 542 9.40 11.16 -11.39
CA TYR A 542 9.51 10.75 -9.99
C TYR A 542 10.80 11.31 -9.36
N GLY A 543 10.69 12.03 -8.23
CA GLY A 543 11.82 12.71 -7.60
C GLY A 543 12.35 13.89 -8.42
N ALA A 544 13.47 14.49 -7.98
CA ALA A 544 14.11 15.58 -8.70
C ALA A 544 14.79 15.08 -9.99
N ASN A 545 14.20 15.42 -11.14
CA ASN A 545 14.79 15.29 -12.48
C ASN A 545 14.10 16.25 -13.47
N THR A 546 14.66 16.35 -14.68
CA THR A 546 13.99 16.97 -15.84
C THR A 546 14.14 16.11 -17.09
N ILE A 547 13.11 16.11 -17.94
CA ILE A 547 13.15 15.42 -19.25
C ILE A 547 12.99 16.39 -20.42
N SER A 548 13.63 16.10 -21.55
CA SER A 548 13.58 16.91 -22.78
C SER A 548 13.84 16.07 -24.03
N LEU A 549 13.54 16.62 -25.21
CA LEU A 549 13.88 16.00 -26.50
C LEU A 549 15.35 16.28 -26.85
N GLU A 550 16.14 15.22 -27.00
CA GLU A 550 17.49 15.26 -27.56
C GLU A 550 17.43 15.07 -29.08
N THR A 551 18.33 15.70 -29.82
CA THR A 551 18.41 15.61 -31.30
C THR A 551 19.84 15.38 -31.83
N GLY A 552 20.84 15.36 -30.94
CA GLY A 552 22.23 15.08 -31.26
C GLY A 552 22.63 13.62 -31.04
N SER A 553 22.20 13.02 -29.92
CA SER A 553 22.42 11.61 -29.60
C SER A 553 21.11 10.85 -29.68
N VAL A 554 20.96 10.02 -30.71
CA VAL A 554 19.75 9.27 -31.03
C VAL A 554 20.16 7.87 -31.53
N GLY A 555 19.36 6.85 -31.21
CA GLY A 555 19.49 5.50 -31.71
C GLY A 555 18.78 5.31 -33.05
N GLY A 556 17.58 5.88 -33.15
CA GLY A 556 16.70 5.90 -34.31
C GLY A 556 16.41 7.32 -34.78
N GLY A 557 15.54 7.42 -35.80
CA GLY A 557 14.89 8.68 -36.18
C GLY A 557 15.76 9.94 -36.23
N ALA A 558 15.33 10.94 -35.46
CA ALA A 558 15.86 12.29 -35.31
C ALA A 558 15.69 12.86 -33.88
N LYS A 559 14.99 12.16 -32.98
CA LYS A 559 14.74 12.57 -31.58
C LYS A 559 14.89 11.39 -30.62
N ALA A 560 15.35 11.68 -29.42
CA ALA A 560 15.39 10.74 -28.28
C ALA A 560 14.94 11.45 -26.99
N LEU A 561 14.70 10.70 -25.92
CA LEU A 561 14.43 11.28 -24.59
C LEU A 561 15.73 11.44 -23.80
N ARG A 562 15.97 12.65 -23.30
CA ARG A 562 17.00 12.95 -22.30
C ARG A 562 16.38 13.01 -20.91
N LEU A 563 17.06 12.42 -19.93
CA LEU A 563 16.76 12.50 -18.49
C LEU A 563 17.98 13.07 -17.75
N ASP A 564 17.84 14.27 -17.19
CA ASP A 564 18.82 14.92 -16.33
C ASP A 564 18.44 14.72 -14.84
N TYR A 565 19.38 14.28 -14.00
CA TYR A 565 19.13 13.87 -12.61
C TYR A 565 20.12 14.45 -11.58
N ASP A 566 19.68 14.55 -10.32
CA ASP A 566 20.47 14.99 -9.16
C ASP A 566 20.09 14.17 -7.89
N PHE A 567 21.08 13.80 -7.07
CA PHE A 567 20.97 13.02 -5.83
C PHE A 567 21.42 13.81 -4.58
N ALA A 568 21.50 15.15 -4.63
CA ALA A 568 21.88 15.98 -3.49
C ALA A 568 20.95 15.82 -2.26
N THR A 569 19.69 15.41 -2.48
CA THR A 569 18.61 15.37 -1.48
C THR A 569 17.81 14.06 -1.48
N GLN A 570 18.14 13.12 -2.37
CA GLN A 570 17.37 11.89 -2.62
C GLN A 570 18.30 10.77 -3.14
N THR A 571 17.88 9.51 -3.06
CA THR A 571 18.68 8.35 -3.50
C THR A 571 18.20 7.67 -4.78
N TYR A 572 17.05 8.07 -5.31
CA TYR A 572 16.49 7.60 -6.58
C TYR A 572 15.69 8.71 -7.27
N THR A 573 15.47 8.56 -8.58
CA THR A 573 14.70 9.48 -9.43
C THR A 573 14.36 8.77 -10.75
N GLY A 574 13.39 9.26 -11.53
CA GLY A 574 13.04 8.60 -12.79
C GLY A 574 11.82 9.17 -13.51
N LEU A 575 11.32 8.40 -14.48
CA LEU A 575 10.14 8.73 -15.28
C LEU A 575 9.30 7.49 -15.59
N GLY A 576 8.02 7.69 -15.93
CA GLY A 576 7.07 6.61 -16.23
C GLY A 576 6.06 6.93 -17.33
N LYS A 577 5.64 5.92 -18.08
CA LYS A 577 4.64 5.99 -19.15
C LYS A 577 3.61 4.88 -19.01
N GLN A 578 2.33 5.20 -19.19
CA GLN A 578 1.27 4.17 -19.34
C GLN A 578 1.38 3.51 -20.72
N ILE A 579 1.27 2.18 -20.77
CA ILE A 579 1.33 1.36 -21.99
C ILE A 579 0.17 0.36 -22.02
N SER A 580 -0.14 -0.18 -23.19
CA SER A 580 -1.21 -1.18 -23.34
C SER A 580 -1.00 -2.06 -24.58
N GLY A 581 -1.87 -3.06 -24.75
CA GLY A 581 -1.85 -4.01 -25.85
C GLY A 581 -1.35 -5.40 -25.44
N ASP A 582 -1.61 -6.39 -26.30
CA ASP A 582 -1.13 -7.76 -26.10
C ASP A 582 0.32 -7.88 -26.57
N TRP A 583 1.23 -8.15 -25.63
CA TRP A 583 2.65 -8.32 -25.89
C TRP A 583 3.10 -9.79 -25.83
N SER A 584 2.17 -10.75 -25.72
CA SER A 584 2.49 -12.17 -25.56
C SER A 584 3.12 -12.86 -26.78
N GLU A 585 3.20 -12.16 -27.93
CA GLU A 585 3.97 -12.61 -29.10
C GLU A 585 5.44 -12.14 -29.10
N PHE A 586 5.85 -11.31 -28.13
CA PHE A 586 7.22 -10.80 -27.97
C PHE A 586 7.99 -11.58 -26.88
N ASN A 587 9.31 -11.66 -27.00
CA ASN A 587 10.17 -12.42 -26.08
C ASN A 587 11.20 -11.57 -25.31
N GLU A 588 11.45 -10.32 -25.74
CA GLU A 588 12.45 -9.44 -25.14
C GLU A 588 12.04 -7.97 -25.29
N LEU A 589 12.48 -7.11 -24.36
CA LEU A 589 12.42 -5.65 -24.50
C LEU A 589 13.76 -5.15 -25.03
N ALA A 590 13.75 -4.32 -26.08
CA ALA A 590 14.89 -3.55 -26.53
C ALA A 590 14.72 -2.06 -26.19
N ILE A 591 15.85 -1.41 -25.88
CA ILE A 591 15.96 0.02 -25.61
C ILE A 591 17.35 0.48 -26.01
N TRP A 592 17.46 1.55 -26.79
CA TRP A 592 18.73 2.20 -27.04
C TRP A 592 19.04 3.16 -25.89
N VAL A 593 20.28 3.16 -25.41
CA VAL A 593 20.73 3.96 -24.26
C VAL A 593 22.07 4.62 -24.59
N ASP A 594 22.16 5.93 -24.39
CA ASP A 594 23.41 6.67 -24.26
C ASP A 594 23.71 6.86 -22.75
N PRO A 595 24.64 6.09 -22.17
CA PRO A 595 24.97 6.16 -20.76
C PRO A 595 25.93 7.32 -20.45
N ASP A 596 25.83 7.86 -19.24
CA ASP A 596 26.64 8.99 -18.75
C ASP A 596 27.95 8.59 -18.06
N GLY A 597 28.26 7.29 -18.01
CA GLY A 597 29.42 6.74 -17.29
C GLY A 597 29.35 6.84 -15.77
N SER A 598 28.19 7.18 -15.20
CA SER A 598 28.01 7.42 -13.77
C SER A 598 28.20 6.20 -12.86
N ASN A 599 28.07 4.99 -13.41
CA ASN A 599 27.89 3.73 -12.68
C ASN A 599 26.66 3.71 -11.75
N ASN A 600 25.74 4.68 -11.83
CA ASN A 600 24.48 4.62 -11.09
C ASN A 600 23.61 3.45 -11.58
N LYS A 601 22.72 2.94 -10.71
CA LYS A 601 21.88 1.78 -11.03
C LYS A 601 20.68 2.26 -11.85
N MET A 602 20.67 1.97 -13.15
CA MET A 602 19.44 2.07 -13.95
C MET A 602 18.49 0.93 -13.58
N VAL A 603 17.21 1.26 -13.45
CA VAL A 603 16.12 0.30 -13.26
C VAL A 603 15.12 0.51 -14.38
N LEU A 604 14.89 -0.52 -15.19
CA LEU A 604 13.71 -0.59 -16.02
C LEU A 604 12.64 -1.35 -15.24
N GLN A 605 11.41 -0.85 -15.22
CA GLN A 605 10.31 -1.47 -14.52
C GLN A 605 9.09 -1.60 -15.45
N LEU A 606 8.43 -2.75 -15.40
CA LEU A 606 7.30 -3.12 -16.26
C LEU A 606 6.17 -3.63 -15.35
N ASN A 607 5.07 -2.90 -15.29
CA ASN A 607 3.91 -3.27 -14.49
C ASN A 607 2.98 -4.14 -15.34
N ALA A 608 2.81 -5.40 -14.93
CA ALA A 608 2.17 -6.44 -15.72
C ALA A 608 1.41 -7.43 -14.81
N GLY A 609 0.13 -7.66 -15.07
CA GLY A 609 -0.68 -8.63 -14.32
C GLY A 609 -0.74 -8.34 -12.80
N GLY A 610 -0.71 -7.05 -12.42
CA GLY A 610 -0.73 -6.59 -11.03
C GLY A 610 0.63 -6.60 -10.30
N VAL A 611 1.73 -6.95 -10.98
CA VAL A 611 3.08 -7.01 -10.39
C VAL A 611 4.04 -6.08 -11.11
N ALA A 612 4.90 -5.42 -10.33
CA ALA A 612 6.02 -4.64 -10.85
C ALA A 612 7.22 -5.57 -11.11
N TYR A 613 7.61 -5.73 -12.36
CA TYR A 613 8.82 -6.48 -12.73
C TYR A 613 9.97 -5.51 -13.04
N GLU A 614 11.16 -5.77 -12.54
CA GLU A 614 12.36 -4.96 -12.75
C GLU A 614 13.47 -5.70 -13.52
N ALA A 615 14.28 -4.91 -14.24
CA ALA A 615 15.54 -5.31 -14.85
C ALA A 615 16.58 -4.19 -14.72
N TYR A 616 17.88 -4.55 -14.69
CA TYR A 616 18.96 -3.64 -14.28
C TYR A 616 20.08 -3.54 -15.33
N PRO A 617 19.87 -2.76 -16.41
CA PRO A 617 20.94 -2.46 -17.37
C PRO A 617 22.03 -1.57 -16.75
N SER A 618 23.19 -1.54 -17.39
CA SER A 618 24.40 -0.88 -16.86
C SER A 618 24.60 0.53 -17.44
N LEU A 619 24.76 1.54 -16.58
CA LEU A 619 25.24 2.88 -16.93
C LEU A 619 26.77 3.02 -16.83
N ALA A 620 27.50 1.90 -16.81
CA ALA A 620 28.96 1.91 -16.88
C ALA A 620 29.45 2.15 -18.31
N GLY A 621 30.31 3.17 -18.48
CA GLY A 621 30.84 3.60 -19.78
C GLY A 621 30.04 4.74 -20.41
N ASP A 622 30.60 5.32 -21.47
CA ASP A 622 30.17 6.54 -22.18
C ASP A 622 29.89 6.29 -23.67
N ALA A 623 29.56 5.05 -24.03
CA ALA A 623 29.32 4.61 -25.39
C ALA A 623 27.84 4.21 -25.57
N PRO A 624 27.09 4.82 -26.52
CA PRO A 624 25.72 4.44 -26.77
C PRO A 624 25.58 2.98 -27.24
N GLN A 625 24.54 2.30 -26.78
CA GLN A 625 24.33 0.88 -26.97
C GLN A 625 22.85 0.51 -27.08
N LEU A 626 22.54 -0.48 -27.91
CA LEU A 626 21.25 -1.16 -27.87
C LEU A 626 21.29 -2.21 -26.75
N VAL A 627 20.45 -2.02 -25.74
CA VAL A 627 20.23 -2.97 -24.65
C VAL A 627 19.04 -3.85 -25.03
N THR A 628 19.15 -5.15 -24.81
CA THR A 628 18.06 -6.11 -25.06
C THR A 628 17.95 -7.06 -23.87
N ILE A 629 16.75 -7.18 -23.30
CA ILE A 629 16.48 -7.91 -22.06
C ILE A 629 15.32 -8.89 -22.31
N PRO A 630 15.60 -10.21 -22.40
CA PRO A 630 14.56 -11.25 -22.50
C PRO A 630 13.56 -11.14 -21.35
N PHE A 631 12.26 -11.26 -21.61
CA PHE A 631 11.22 -11.18 -20.56
C PHE A 631 11.44 -12.20 -19.45
N VAL A 632 11.98 -13.38 -19.77
CA VAL A 632 12.37 -14.42 -18.80
C VAL A 632 13.44 -13.99 -17.78
N ASP A 633 14.17 -12.90 -18.02
CA ASP A 633 15.17 -12.35 -17.09
C ASP A 633 14.62 -11.29 -16.13
N TRP A 634 13.42 -10.75 -16.39
CA TRP A 634 12.77 -9.77 -15.51
C TRP A 634 12.29 -10.45 -14.23
N ARG A 635 12.46 -9.78 -13.08
CA ARG A 635 12.08 -10.32 -11.76
C ARG A 635 11.11 -9.37 -11.07
N PRO A 636 10.15 -9.87 -10.27
CA PRO A 636 9.36 -9.04 -9.37
C PRO A 636 10.29 -8.09 -8.59
N ALA A 637 9.84 -6.84 -8.42
CA ALA A 637 10.63 -5.81 -7.78
C ALA A 637 11.06 -6.25 -6.37
N PRO A 638 12.27 -5.88 -5.87
CA PRO A 638 12.79 -6.45 -4.62
C PRO A 638 11.95 -6.18 -3.36
N TRP A 639 11.05 -5.19 -3.42
CA TRP A 639 10.09 -4.86 -2.37
C TRP A 639 8.77 -5.65 -2.48
N ASP A 640 8.45 -6.24 -3.64
CA ASP A 640 7.28 -7.11 -3.84
C ASP A 640 7.59 -8.54 -3.36
N THR A 641 7.71 -8.68 -2.04
CA THR A 641 8.04 -9.95 -1.38
C THR A 641 6.92 -10.99 -1.52
N ALA A 642 5.66 -10.54 -1.66
CA ALA A 642 4.50 -11.41 -1.87
C ALA A 642 4.57 -12.17 -3.21
N HIS A 643 5.19 -11.57 -4.23
CA HIS A 643 5.30 -12.17 -5.56
C HIS A 643 6.73 -12.57 -5.97
N ALA A 644 7.72 -12.53 -5.08
CA ALA A 644 9.16 -12.69 -5.42
C ALA A 644 9.52 -13.88 -6.35
N ASP A 645 8.81 -15.01 -6.23
CA ASP A 645 9.03 -16.20 -7.06
C ASP A 645 8.28 -16.19 -8.41
N ARG A 646 7.35 -15.26 -8.63
CA ARG A 646 6.61 -15.09 -9.89
C ARG A 646 7.57 -14.78 -11.04
N ARG A 647 7.22 -15.24 -12.23
CA ARG A 647 7.91 -14.93 -13.48
C ARG A 647 6.88 -14.39 -14.46
N ILE A 648 7.29 -13.41 -15.26
CA ILE A 648 6.38 -12.78 -16.23
C ILE A 648 5.85 -13.82 -17.21
N SER A 649 4.52 -13.83 -17.37
CA SER A 649 3.80 -14.83 -18.17
C SER A 649 3.13 -14.22 -19.41
N ASP A 650 2.72 -15.07 -20.36
CA ASP A 650 1.89 -14.67 -21.51
C ASP A 650 0.54 -14.02 -21.11
N ALA A 651 0.11 -14.18 -19.85
CA ALA A 651 -1.06 -13.51 -19.28
C ALA A 651 -0.69 -12.13 -18.71
N ASP A 652 0.49 -12.01 -18.11
CA ASP A 652 1.01 -10.72 -17.61
C ASP A 652 1.31 -9.78 -18.77
N LEU A 653 1.93 -10.29 -19.85
CA LEU A 653 2.16 -9.57 -21.10
C LEU A 653 0.86 -9.20 -21.85
N LYS A 654 -0.30 -9.72 -21.43
CA LYS A 654 -1.64 -9.27 -21.90
C LYS A 654 -2.27 -8.22 -20.99
N ALA A 655 -1.73 -8.04 -19.79
CA ALA A 655 -2.25 -7.19 -18.72
C ALA A 655 -1.19 -6.15 -18.28
N LEU A 656 -0.50 -5.58 -19.27
CA LEU A 656 0.47 -4.49 -19.09
C LEU A 656 -0.26 -3.17 -18.81
N THR A 657 0.28 -2.38 -17.88
CA THR A 657 -0.25 -1.06 -17.52
C THR A 657 0.77 0.06 -17.70
N SER A 658 2.02 -0.12 -17.27
CA SER A 658 3.04 0.93 -17.40
C SER A 658 4.47 0.42 -17.56
N PHE A 659 5.32 1.28 -18.10
CA PHE A 659 6.76 1.11 -18.18
C PHE A 659 7.45 2.34 -17.57
N ASN A 660 8.40 2.10 -16.66
CA ASN A 660 9.14 3.13 -15.94
C ASN A 660 10.66 2.95 -16.10
N ILE A 661 11.38 4.07 -16.06
CA ILE A 661 12.85 4.13 -16.06
C ILE A 661 13.26 4.92 -14.81
N TYR A 662 14.04 4.31 -13.92
CA TYR A 662 14.64 4.98 -12.78
C TYR A 662 16.17 4.96 -12.85
N VAL A 663 16.78 5.92 -12.18
CA VAL A 663 18.20 5.96 -11.85
C VAL A 663 18.31 6.03 -10.33
N ASN A 664 19.02 5.09 -9.73
CA ASN A 664 19.25 5.04 -8.29
C ASN A 664 20.74 5.30 -8.03
N SER A 665 21.01 6.17 -7.05
CA SER A 665 22.35 6.42 -6.54
C SER A 665 22.98 5.13 -5.98
N VAL A 666 24.30 5.00 -6.13
CA VAL A 666 25.09 3.91 -5.54
C VAL A 666 26.38 4.44 -4.93
N ASP A 667 26.98 3.69 -4.00
CA ASP A 667 28.27 4.05 -3.41
C ASP A 667 29.35 4.25 -4.47
N GLY A 668 29.82 5.50 -4.60
CA GLY A 668 30.83 5.89 -5.60
C GLY A 668 30.29 6.21 -7.00
N GLY A 669 28.96 6.23 -7.17
CA GLY A 669 28.30 6.73 -8.38
C GLY A 669 28.34 8.27 -8.49
N ALA A 670 27.88 8.82 -9.62
CA ALA A 670 27.79 10.26 -9.81
C ALA A 670 26.62 10.87 -9.02
N ALA A 671 26.84 12.02 -8.39
CA ALA A 671 25.78 12.74 -7.67
C ALA A 671 24.74 13.40 -8.61
N SER A 672 25.09 13.63 -9.87
CA SER A 672 24.22 14.22 -10.90
C SER A 672 24.69 13.79 -12.28
N GLY A 673 23.79 13.65 -13.25
CA GLY A 673 24.12 13.20 -14.60
C GLY A 673 22.98 13.33 -15.60
N SER A 674 23.18 12.77 -16.80
CA SER A 674 22.28 12.93 -17.95
C SER A 674 22.30 11.67 -18.83
N ILE A 675 21.27 10.83 -18.79
CA ILE A 675 21.15 9.69 -19.71
C ILE A 675 20.22 10.04 -20.88
N VAL A 676 20.46 9.42 -22.04
CA VAL A 676 19.55 9.52 -23.19
C VAL A 676 19.03 8.12 -23.54
N VAL A 677 17.74 8.00 -23.87
CA VAL A 677 17.10 6.74 -24.25
C VAL A 677 16.25 6.91 -25.51
N ASP A 678 16.20 5.86 -26.32
CA ASP A 678 15.56 5.87 -27.65
C ASP A 678 15.06 4.46 -28.05
N ASP A 679 14.26 4.36 -29.12
CA ASP A 679 13.77 3.11 -29.74
C ASP A 679 13.28 2.06 -28.72
N ILE A 680 12.32 2.43 -27.85
CA ILE A 680 11.86 1.57 -26.75
C ILE A 680 10.75 0.63 -27.26
N ALA A 681 11.11 -0.62 -27.57
CA ALA A 681 10.19 -1.60 -28.12
C ALA A 681 10.51 -3.05 -27.74
N ALA A 682 9.46 -3.83 -27.46
CA ALA A 682 9.52 -5.29 -27.41
C ALA A 682 9.71 -5.89 -28.80
N LEU A 683 10.54 -6.92 -28.87
CA LEU A 683 10.87 -7.64 -30.09
C LEU A 683 10.43 -9.11 -29.99
N PRO A 684 10.09 -9.76 -31.12
CA PRO A 684 9.84 -11.21 -31.16
C PRO A 684 11.06 -12.02 -30.69
N GLY A 685 12.25 -11.42 -30.68
CA GLY A 685 13.51 -11.99 -30.24
C GLY A 685 13.95 -13.22 -31.01
N VAL A 686 14.99 -13.86 -30.50
CA VAL A 686 15.26 -15.27 -30.78
C VAL A 686 14.66 -16.05 -29.62
N GLU A 687 13.68 -16.93 -29.89
CA GLU A 687 13.15 -17.83 -28.86
C GLU A 687 14.34 -18.52 -28.16
N PRO A 688 14.57 -18.30 -26.86
CA PRO A 688 15.74 -18.84 -26.18
C PRO A 688 15.68 -20.36 -26.29
N PRO A 689 16.80 -21.04 -26.63
CA PRO A 689 16.79 -22.48 -26.80
C PRO A 689 16.24 -23.12 -25.52
N PRO A 690 15.28 -24.06 -25.61
CA PRO A 690 14.65 -24.63 -24.43
C PRO A 690 15.73 -25.23 -23.54
N LEU A 691 15.65 -24.93 -22.25
CA LEU A 691 16.64 -25.31 -21.23
C LEU A 691 17.06 -26.79 -21.37
N PHE A 692 16.09 -27.66 -21.70
CA PHE A 692 16.34 -29.01 -22.15
C PHE A 692 15.86 -29.18 -23.60
N SER A 693 16.76 -29.61 -24.47
CA SER A 693 16.51 -29.83 -25.91
C SER A 693 15.43 -30.88 -26.22
N ASP A 694 15.07 -31.72 -25.25
CA ASP A 694 13.99 -32.71 -25.33
C ASP A 694 12.74 -32.33 -24.49
N VAL A 695 12.67 -31.09 -24.00
CA VAL A 695 11.51 -30.48 -23.33
C VAL A 695 11.25 -29.09 -23.95
N PRO A 696 10.78 -29.02 -25.21
CA PRO A 696 10.48 -27.76 -25.89
C PRO A 696 9.21 -27.08 -25.35
N LYS A 697 9.03 -25.78 -25.68
CA LYS A 697 7.83 -25.01 -25.36
C LYS A 697 6.56 -25.75 -25.79
N GLY A 698 5.60 -25.89 -24.88
CA GLY A 698 4.38 -26.68 -25.04
C GLY A 698 4.51 -28.18 -24.71
N HIS A 699 5.63 -28.64 -24.14
CA HIS A 699 5.74 -30.03 -23.69
C HIS A 699 4.76 -30.31 -22.52
N PRO A 700 4.01 -31.43 -22.48
CA PRO A 700 2.94 -31.64 -21.48
C PRO A 700 3.36 -31.79 -20.00
N TYR A 701 4.65 -31.61 -19.71
CA TYR A 701 5.28 -31.61 -18.39
C TYR A 701 6.34 -30.49 -18.26
N GLU A 702 6.29 -29.48 -19.15
CA GLU A 702 7.30 -28.41 -19.20
C GLU A 702 7.40 -27.67 -17.86
N THR A 703 6.28 -27.16 -17.35
CA THR A 703 6.19 -26.41 -16.09
C THR A 703 6.82 -27.18 -14.94
N GLU A 704 6.46 -28.45 -14.76
CA GLU A 704 6.91 -29.25 -13.61
C GLU A 704 8.38 -29.67 -13.74
N ILE A 705 8.88 -29.85 -14.97
CA ILE A 705 10.29 -30.12 -15.23
C ILE A 705 11.16 -28.87 -15.01
N LEU A 706 10.70 -27.70 -15.47
CA LEU A 706 11.40 -26.43 -15.26
C LEU A 706 11.40 -26.05 -13.78
N TRP A 707 10.30 -26.27 -13.05
CA TRP A 707 10.25 -26.12 -11.60
C TRP A 707 11.27 -27.03 -10.89
N LEU A 708 11.36 -28.31 -11.27
CA LEU A 708 12.31 -29.25 -10.66
C LEU A 708 13.78 -28.84 -10.86
N HIS A 709 14.11 -28.21 -11.99
CA HIS A 709 15.42 -27.59 -12.18
C HIS A 709 15.58 -26.30 -11.37
N ALA A 710 14.58 -25.40 -11.35
CA ALA A 710 14.64 -24.14 -10.63
C ALA A 710 14.84 -24.33 -9.11
N GLN A 711 14.29 -25.40 -8.54
CA GLN A 711 14.55 -25.81 -7.14
C GLN A 711 15.94 -26.42 -6.91
N GLY A 712 16.77 -26.58 -7.94
CA GLY A 712 18.09 -27.21 -7.87
C GLY A 712 18.06 -28.73 -7.64
N LEU A 713 16.93 -29.39 -7.96
CA LEU A 713 16.71 -30.81 -7.62
C LEU A 713 17.13 -31.77 -8.74
N ASP A 714 16.99 -31.39 -10.01
CA ASP A 714 17.46 -32.19 -11.16
C ASP A 714 17.83 -31.33 -12.39
N ASP A 715 19.12 -31.06 -12.58
CA ASP A 715 19.68 -30.29 -13.71
C ASP A 715 19.75 -31.06 -15.05
N GLY A 716 19.07 -32.20 -15.17
CA GLY A 716 19.11 -32.99 -16.40
C GLY A 716 20.44 -33.71 -16.62
N TYR A 717 20.95 -33.67 -17.86
CA TYR A 717 22.19 -34.30 -18.29
C TYR A 717 23.15 -33.27 -18.90
N PRO A 718 24.48 -33.49 -18.81
CA PRO A 718 25.49 -32.60 -19.42
C PRO A 718 25.44 -32.45 -20.95
N ASP A 719 24.52 -33.15 -21.64
CA ASP A 719 24.25 -32.99 -23.07
C ASP A 719 23.04 -32.09 -23.37
N GLY A 720 22.48 -31.42 -22.36
CA GLY A 720 21.33 -30.51 -22.51
C GLY A 720 20.00 -31.25 -22.71
N THR A 721 19.86 -32.46 -22.16
CA THR A 721 18.60 -33.22 -22.14
C THR A 721 18.09 -33.45 -20.72
N PHE A 722 16.78 -33.54 -20.52
CA PHE A 722 16.15 -33.99 -19.28
C PHE A 722 15.82 -35.49 -19.32
N ARG A 723 15.53 -36.03 -20.51
CA ARG A 723 15.10 -37.43 -20.74
C ARG A 723 13.83 -37.77 -19.96
N PRO A 724 12.71 -37.06 -20.22
CA PRO A 724 11.49 -37.08 -19.40
C PRO A 724 10.90 -38.49 -19.21
N THR A 725 10.99 -39.35 -20.22
CA THR A 725 10.47 -40.72 -20.22
C THR A 725 11.40 -41.76 -19.57
N LYS A 726 12.56 -41.35 -19.04
CA LYS A 726 13.49 -42.28 -18.38
C LYS A 726 12.91 -42.74 -17.03
N THR A 727 12.85 -44.05 -16.83
CA THR A 727 12.44 -44.67 -15.56
C THR A 727 13.36 -44.27 -14.41
N VAL A 728 12.76 -43.90 -13.27
CA VAL A 728 13.44 -43.54 -12.03
C VAL A 728 13.75 -44.80 -11.21
N LYS A 729 14.94 -44.87 -10.60
CA LYS A 729 15.32 -45.95 -9.67
C LYS A 729 15.02 -45.57 -8.22
N ARG A 730 14.83 -46.56 -7.36
CA ARG A 730 14.66 -46.37 -5.90
C ARG A 730 15.77 -45.51 -5.27
N ALA A 731 17.04 -45.70 -5.68
CA ALA A 731 18.16 -44.89 -5.19
C ALA A 731 18.21 -43.45 -5.75
N ASP A 732 17.67 -43.22 -6.94
CA ASP A 732 17.61 -41.88 -7.53
C ASP A 732 16.50 -41.06 -6.85
N ALA A 733 15.33 -41.67 -6.62
CA ALA A 733 14.24 -41.07 -5.85
C ALA A 733 14.62 -40.76 -4.39
N ALA A 734 15.35 -41.66 -3.71
CA ALA A 734 15.84 -41.40 -2.35
C ALA A 734 16.72 -40.14 -2.30
N ARG A 735 17.64 -39.97 -3.25
CA ARG A 735 18.48 -38.77 -3.35
C ARG A 735 17.68 -37.51 -3.67
N LEU A 736 16.62 -37.63 -4.48
CA LEU A 736 15.76 -36.52 -4.84
C LEU A 736 14.94 -36.02 -3.65
N LEU A 737 14.31 -36.93 -2.88
CA LEU A 737 13.56 -36.56 -1.67
C LEU A 737 14.48 -35.97 -0.58
N TYR A 738 15.66 -36.55 -0.40
CA TYR A 738 16.67 -35.99 0.52
C TYR A 738 17.10 -34.56 0.15
N ALA A 739 17.16 -34.25 -1.15
CA ALA A 739 17.47 -32.91 -1.64
C ALA A 739 16.27 -31.95 -1.55
N TYR A 740 15.06 -32.45 -1.80
CA TYR A 740 13.79 -31.72 -1.70
C TYR A 740 13.58 -31.19 -0.27
N GLU A 741 13.70 -32.07 0.73
CA GLU A 741 13.66 -31.71 2.16
C GLU A 741 14.88 -30.89 2.64
N LYS A 742 15.83 -30.59 1.76
CA LYS A 742 17.11 -29.91 2.07
C LYS A 742 17.83 -30.56 3.27
N ALA A 743 17.68 -31.88 3.40
CA ALA A 743 17.96 -32.62 4.62
C ALA A 743 19.45 -32.63 4.98
N SER A 744 19.75 -32.68 6.28
CA SER A 744 21.11 -32.76 6.82
C SER A 744 21.22 -33.94 7.79
N PHE A 745 21.67 -35.08 7.30
CA PHE A 745 21.70 -36.34 8.03
C PHE A 745 23.10 -36.95 8.14
N THR A 746 23.43 -37.49 9.31
CA THR A 746 24.67 -38.25 9.53
C THR A 746 24.38 -39.75 9.51
N PRO A 747 24.74 -40.48 8.45
CA PRO A 747 24.35 -41.89 8.32
C PRO A 747 25.10 -42.80 9.31
N PRO A 748 24.47 -43.88 9.78
CA PRO A 748 25.03 -44.76 10.80
C PRO A 748 26.31 -45.45 10.34
N ALA A 749 27.14 -45.86 11.32
CA ALA A 749 28.39 -46.56 11.05
C ALA A 749 28.19 -48.00 10.53
N LYS A 750 26.98 -48.55 10.59
CA LYS A 750 26.58 -49.83 10.02
C LYS A 750 25.38 -49.57 9.10
N PRO A 751 25.43 -49.92 7.80
CA PRO A 751 24.30 -49.78 6.90
C PRO A 751 23.07 -50.56 7.40
N SER A 752 21.89 -50.00 7.18
CA SER A 752 20.61 -50.63 7.49
C SER A 752 20.31 -51.77 6.51
N PHE A 753 20.65 -51.61 5.23
CA PHE A 753 20.42 -52.62 4.17
C PHE A 753 21.72 -53.27 3.67
N LEU A 754 21.69 -54.56 3.33
CA LEU A 754 22.89 -55.31 2.91
C LEU A 754 23.40 -54.94 1.50
N ASP A 755 22.53 -54.43 0.63
CA ASP A 755 22.83 -54.07 -0.76
C ASP A 755 23.17 -52.58 -0.96
N VAL A 756 23.04 -51.75 0.08
CA VAL A 756 23.42 -50.32 0.08
C VAL A 756 24.76 -50.14 0.78
N LYS A 757 25.84 -50.17 -0.01
CA LYS A 757 27.20 -49.96 0.51
C LYS A 757 27.43 -48.48 0.84
N LYS A 758 28.25 -48.20 1.87
CA LYS A 758 28.71 -46.84 2.24
C LYS A 758 29.30 -46.01 1.10
N SER A 759 29.85 -46.66 0.07
CA SER A 759 30.41 -46.02 -1.12
C SER A 759 29.35 -45.68 -2.19
N SER A 760 28.07 -45.90 -1.91
CA SER A 760 26.96 -45.51 -2.78
C SER A 760 26.69 -44.02 -2.65
N ALA A 761 26.49 -43.33 -3.77
CA ALA A 761 26.06 -41.93 -3.77
C ALA A 761 24.68 -41.71 -3.14
N ALA A 762 23.88 -42.77 -2.98
CA ALA A 762 22.60 -42.73 -2.29
C ALA A 762 22.66 -43.20 -0.83
N TYR A 763 23.85 -43.48 -0.27
CA TYR A 763 23.96 -44.05 1.08
C TYR A 763 23.31 -43.16 2.16
N THR A 764 23.71 -41.88 2.25
CA THR A 764 23.13 -40.94 3.22
C THR A 764 21.62 -40.81 3.08
N ALA A 765 21.13 -40.64 1.84
CA ALA A 765 19.72 -40.47 1.55
C ALA A 765 18.87 -41.70 1.92
N VAL A 766 19.36 -42.92 1.65
CA VAL A 766 18.64 -44.15 2.01
C VAL A 766 18.61 -44.38 3.52
N GLU A 767 19.71 -44.09 4.23
CA GLU A 767 19.71 -44.20 5.69
C GLU A 767 18.86 -43.11 6.36
N TRP A 768 18.74 -41.92 5.75
CA TRP A 768 17.80 -40.87 6.17
C TRP A 768 16.34 -41.29 5.99
N LEU A 769 15.96 -41.87 4.84
CA LEU A 769 14.60 -42.40 4.63
C LEU A 769 14.18 -43.42 5.71
N VAL A 770 15.12 -44.21 6.24
CA VAL A 770 14.86 -45.15 7.35
C VAL A 770 14.74 -44.42 8.68
N ALA A 771 15.57 -43.39 8.92
CA ALA A 771 15.55 -42.62 10.17
C ALA A 771 14.25 -41.81 10.34
N GLU A 772 13.73 -41.22 9.26
CA GLU A 772 12.46 -40.49 9.25
C GLU A 772 11.22 -41.42 9.07
N GLY A 773 11.40 -42.74 9.07
CA GLY A 773 10.30 -43.71 8.91
C GLY A 773 9.64 -43.75 7.53
N LEU A 774 10.17 -43.03 6.54
CA LEU A 774 9.69 -42.98 5.15
C LEU A 774 9.87 -44.31 4.41
N VAL A 775 10.78 -45.17 4.86
CA VAL A 775 10.97 -46.55 4.38
C VAL A 775 11.22 -47.48 5.58
N ASP A 776 10.49 -48.60 5.63
CA ASP A 776 10.65 -49.60 6.68
C ASP A 776 12.05 -50.26 6.69
N ASP A 777 12.50 -50.70 7.87
CA ASP A 777 13.76 -51.42 8.00
C ASP A 777 13.67 -52.84 7.40
N GLY A 778 14.77 -53.33 6.83
CA GLY A 778 14.72 -54.58 6.07
C GLY A 778 16.06 -55.10 5.60
N LEU A 779 16.05 -56.27 4.95
CA LEU A 779 17.27 -56.95 4.54
C LEU A 779 17.93 -56.32 3.29
N LEU A 780 17.12 -55.77 2.39
CA LEU A 780 17.51 -55.24 1.07
C LEU A 780 16.66 -54.02 0.70
N PHE A 781 17.29 -52.98 0.14
CA PHE A 781 16.61 -51.78 -0.37
C PHE A 781 16.30 -51.84 -1.88
N LEU A 782 17.05 -52.67 -2.62
CA LEU A 782 17.02 -52.81 -4.07
C LEU A 782 17.30 -51.49 -4.82
N PRO A 783 18.44 -50.80 -4.56
CA PRO A 783 18.70 -49.43 -5.05
C PRO A 783 18.65 -49.26 -6.57
N ASN A 784 18.88 -50.33 -7.34
CA ASN A 784 18.84 -50.30 -8.80
C ASN A 784 17.51 -50.74 -9.42
N ALA A 785 16.53 -51.18 -8.61
CA ALA A 785 15.20 -51.48 -9.10
C ALA A 785 14.47 -50.19 -9.51
N PRO A 786 13.57 -50.25 -10.51
CA PRO A 786 12.64 -49.16 -10.79
C PRO A 786 11.82 -48.81 -9.55
N LEU A 787 11.48 -47.53 -9.38
CA LEU A 787 10.42 -47.12 -8.47
C LEU A 787 9.07 -47.28 -9.18
N ASP A 788 8.13 -47.98 -8.55
CA ASP A 788 6.76 -48.14 -9.01
C ASP A 788 5.82 -47.10 -8.37
N ARG A 789 4.67 -46.84 -9.02
CA ARG A 789 3.69 -45.85 -8.58
C ARG A 789 3.17 -46.08 -7.15
N SER A 790 3.01 -47.32 -6.71
CA SER A 790 2.51 -47.60 -5.36
C SER A 790 3.56 -47.31 -4.28
N SER A 791 4.83 -47.63 -4.52
CA SER A 791 5.95 -47.19 -3.69
C SER A 791 6.09 -45.66 -3.66
N THR A 792 5.84 -44.96 -4.78
CA THR A 792 5.87 -43.49 -4.80
C THR A 792 4.75 -42.87 -3.97
N ALA A 793 3.53 -43.42 -4.06
CA ALA A 793 2.40 -42.99 -3.24
C ALA A 793 2.70 -43.15 -1.74
N GLU A 794 3.25 -44.31 -1.33
CA GLU A 794 3.68 -44.53 0.05
C GLU A 794 4.74 -43.52 0.51
N LEU A 795 5.79 -43.29 -0.28
CA LEU A 795 6.86 -42.36 0.06
C LEU A 795 6.34 -40.93 0.30
N LEU A 796 5.50 -40.42 -0.60
CA LEU A 796 4.93 -39.07 -0.47
C LEU A 796 3.92 -38.99 0.66
N TRP A 797 3.09 -40.01 0.86
CA TRP A 797 2.14 -40.07 1.98
C TRP A 797 2.84 -40.05 3.33
N ARG A 798 3.90 -40.85 3.52
CA ARG A 798 4.70 -40.83 4.75
C ARG A 798 5.43 -39.49 4.92
N LEU A 799 5.88 -38.86 3.82
CA LEU A 799 6.53 -37.55 3.83
C LEU A 799 5.57 -36.42 4.27
N ALA A 800 4.29 -36.52 3.90
CA ALA A 800 3.22 -35.62 4.38
C ALA A 800 2.78 -35.89 5.83
N GLY A 801 3.46 -36.77 6.58
CA GLY A 801 3.10 -37.13 7.95
C GLY A 801 2.05 -38.25 8.08
N SER A 802 1.81 -39.03 7.01
CA SER A 802 0.82 -40.11 6.95
C SER A 802 -0.64 -39.71 7.27
N PRO A 803 -1.19 -38.64 6.65
CA PRO A 803 -2.58 -38.22 6.88
C PRO A 803 -3.59 -39.29 6.44
N GLU A 804 -4.63 -39.53 7.23
CA GLU A 804 -5.71 -40.45 6.85
C GLU A 804 -6.63 -39.78 5.81
N PRO A 805 -6.97 -40.43 4.68
CA PRO A 805 -7.85 -39.87 3.67
C PRO A 805 -9.35 -40.01 4.01
N ASP A 806 -10.16 -39.08 3.52
CA ASP A 806 -11.62 -39.06 3.73
C ASP A 806 -12.34 -40.08 2.83
N GLY A 807 -11.77 -40.38 1.67
CA GLY A 807 -12.34 -41.24 0.65
C GLY A 807 -12.09 -42.73 0.87
N THR A 808 -12.92 -43.57 0.22
CA THR A 808 -12.69 -45.01 0.14
C THR A 808 -12.42 -45.46 -1.29
N GLU A 809 -11.42 -44.88 -1.95
CA GLU A 809 -11.10 -45.19 -3.36
C GLU A 809 -10.90 -46.68 -3.62
N ALA A 810 -11.40 -47.14 -4.76
CA ALA A 810 -11.64 -48.57 -5.04
C ALA A 810 -11.15 -48.99 -6.43
N PHE A 811 -9.85 -48.82 -6.70
CA PHE A 811 -9.22 -49.30 -7.91
C PHE A 811 -9.18 -50.83 -7.97
N ARG A 812 -9.41 -51.40 -9.16
CA ARG A 812 -9.47 -52.87 -9.36
C ARG A 812 -8.16 -53.59 -9.07
N ASP A 813 -7.04 -52.89 -9.18
CA ASP A 813 -5.68 -53.35 -8.88
C ASP A 813 -5.18 -52.96 -7.48
N VAL A 814 -6.03 -52.30 -6.66
CA VAL A 814 -5.76 -51.94 -5.26
C VAL A 814 -6.82 -52.61 -4.36
N PRO A 815 -6.70 -53.94 -4.13
CA PRO A 815 -7.62 -54.65 -3.24
C PRO A 815 -7.53 -54.12 -1.80
N THR A 816 -8.56 -54.40 -0.99
CA THR A 816 -8.64 -53.92 0.42
C THR A 816 -7.50 -54.39 1.32
N TRP A 817 -6.75 -55.41 0.92
CA TRP A 817 -5.55 -55.92 1.61
C TRP A 817 -4.22 -55.39 1.04
N HIS A 818 -4.25 -54.52 0.03
CA HIS A 818 -3.03 -53.93 -0.55
C HIS A 818 -2.31 -53.07 0.52
N PRO A 819 -1.01 -53.28 0.78
CA PRO A 819 -0.33 -52.64 1.91
C PRO A 819 -0.34 -51.11 1.81
N TYR A 820 -0.26 -50.57 0.60
CA TYR A 820 -0.23 -49.13 0.35
C TYR A 820 -1.61 -48.55 0.01
N ARG A 821 -2.72 -49.21 0.38
CA ARG A 821 -4.06 -48.75 0.00
C ARG A 821 -4.35 -47.34 0.50
N THR A 822 -4.10 -47.05 1.78
CA THR A 822 -4.33 -45.73 2.39
C THR A 822 -3.55 -44.63 1.66
N ALA A 823 -2.23 -44.82 1.49
CA ALA A 823 -1.37 -43.91 0.75
C ALA A 823 -1.80 -43.68 -0.71
N ILE A 824 -2.29 -44.73 -1.39
CA ILE A 824 -2.82 -44.61 -2.76
C ILE A 824 -4.11 -43.78 -2.77
N THR A 825 -5.04 -44.05 -1.86
CA THR A 825 -6.30 -43.30 -1.74
C THR A 825 -6.02 -41.82 -1.48
N TRP A 826 -5.21 -41.51 -0.47
CA TRP A 826 -4.75 -40.15 -0.18
C TRP A 826 -4.12 -39.49 -1.41
N ALA A 827 -3.11 -40.11 -2.03
CA ALA A 827 -2.38 -39.50 -3.15
C ALA A 827 -3.26 -39.22 -4.39
N THR A 828 -4.37 -39.96 -4.56
CA THR A 828 -5.38 -39.67 -5.59
C THR A 828 -6.37 -38.59 -5.18
N GLU A 829 -6.74 -38.53 -3.90
CA GLU A 829 -7.71 -37.61 -3.32
C GLU A 829 -7.17 -36.17 -3.28
N VAL A 830 -5.94 -35.99 -2.77
CA VAL A 830 -5.23 -34.70 -2.80
C VAL A 830 -4.62 -34.36 -4.17
N GLY A 831 -4.91 -35.16 -5.21
CA GLY A 831 -4.51 -34.88 -6.59
C GLY A 831 -3.01 -35.00 -6.90
N VAL A 832 -2.15 -35.43 -5.97
CA VAL A 832 -0.70 -35.59 -6.20
C VAL A 832 -0.39 -36.61 -7.29
N ILE A 833 -1.10 -37.75 -7.32
CA ILE A 833 -0.88 -38.82 -8.30
C ILE A 833 -2.20 -39.16 -9.02
N ASP A 834 -2.35 -38.69 -10.26
CA ASP A 834 -3.45 -39.08 -11.15
C ASP A 834 -3.50 -40.62 -11.33
N PRO A 835 -4.67 -41.29 -11.19
CA PRO A 835 -4.79 -42.73 -11.44
C PRO A 835 -4.62 -43.07 -12.93
N ALA A 836 -4.11 -44.28 -13.23
CA ALA A 836 -3.85 -44.69 -14.61
C ALA A 836 -5.12 -44.85 -15.48
N SER A 837 -6.27 -45.06 -14.85
CA SER A 837 -7.61 -44.90 -15.44
C SER A 837 -8.64 -44.74 -14.30
N PRO A 838 -9.91 -44.39 -14.59
CA PRO A 838 -10.98 -44.33 -13.58
C PRO A 838 -11.26 -45.64 -12.81
N TYR A 839 -10.61 -46.76 -13.16
CA TYR A 839 -10.78 -48.05 -12.50
C TYR A 839 -9.47 -48.72 -12.08
N THR A 840 -8.30 -48.10 -12.32
CA THR A 840 -6.98 -48.72 -12.07
C THR A 840 -5.93 -47.68 -11.67
N PHE A 841 -5.22 -47.92 -10.58
CA PHE A 841 -4.13 -47.04 -10.15
C PHE A 841 -2.83 -47.29 -10.94
N GLY A 842 -2.59 -48.52 -11.39
CA GLY A 842 -1.36 -48.93 -12.06
C GLY A 842 -0.22 -49.24 -11.09
N VAL A 843 -0.51 -49.95 -9.99
CA VAL A 843 0.38 -50.13 -8.82
C VAL A 843 1.84 -50.46 -9.16
N LEU A 844 2.09 -51.45 -10.03
CA LEU A 844 3.43 -51.92 -10.40
C LEU A 844 4.05 -51.19 -11.62
N LYS A 845 3.41 -50.16 -12.17
CA LYS A 845 3.97 -49.41 -13.31
C LYS A 845 5.18 -48.60 -12.84
N PRO A 846 6.37 -48.73 -13.47
CA PRO A 846 7.51 -47.88 -13.18
C PRO A 846 7.24 -46.40 -13.47
N VAL A 847 7.73 -45.52 -12.60
CA VAL A 847 7.57 -44.06 -12.73
C VAL A 847 8.70 -43.46 -13.58
N GLN A 848 8.35 -42.53 -14.47
CA GLN A 848 9.29 -41.78 -15.31
C GLN A 848 9.68 -40.45 -14.65
N ARG A 849 10.82 -39.85 -15.06
CA ARG A 849 11.28 -38.56 -14.50
C ARG A 849 10.23 -37.45 -14.60
N GLN A 850 9.53 -37.34 -15.73
CA GLN A 850 8.43 -36.37 -15.91
C GLN A 850 7.25 -36.60 -14.94
N GLU A 851 6.97 -37.86 -14.59
CA GLU A 851 5.90 -38.19 -13.65
C GLU A 851 6.33 -37.83 -12.22
N VAL A 852 7.59 -38.08 -11.83
CA VAL A 852 8.12 -37.63 -10.53
C VAL A 852 8.16 -36.10 -10.43
N ALA A 853 8.57 -35.40 -11.50
CA ALA A 853 8.55 -33.93 -11.54
C ALA A 853 7.14 -33.39 -11.26
N ARG A 854 6.10 -33.94 -11.93
CA ARG A 854 4.70 -33.60 -11.65
C ARG A 854 4.27 -33.92 -10.23
N TYR A 855 4.63 -35.10 -9.71
CA TYR A 855 4.19 -35.49 -8.36
C TYR A 855 4.83 -34.59 -7.30
N LEU A 856 6.11 -34.24 -7.42
CA LEU A 856 6.75 -33.29 -6.50
C LEU A 856 6.21 -31.87 -6.67
N TYR A 857 5.99 -31.39 -7.90
CA TYR A 857 5.38 -30.08 -8.13
C TYR A 857 3.98 -29.96 -7.49
N ARG A 858 3.14 -31.01 -7.60
CA ARG A 858 1.82 -31.03 -6.96
C ARG A 858 1.88 -31.28 -5.45
N PHE A 859 2.88 -32.01 -4.98
CA PHE A 859 3.12 -32.24 -3.55
C PHE A 859 3.57 -30.97 -2.84
N ASP A 860 4.45 -30.20 -3.47
CA ASP A 860 4.93 -28.88 -3.01
C ASP A 860 3.81 -27.84 -2.99
N ALA A 861 2.89 -27.94 -3.94
CA ALA A 861 1.68 -27.14 -4.01
C ALA A 861 0.54 -27.62 -3.08
N LEU A 862 0.73 -28.68 -2.29
CA LEU A 862 -0.22 -29.00 -1.23
C LEU A 862 -0.14 -27.92 -0.14
N PRO A 863 -1.29 -27.52 0.45
CA PRO A 863 -1.26 -26.77 1.70
C PRO A 863 -0.45 -27.57 2.73
N SER A 864 0.57 -26.94 3.33
CA SER A 864 1.29 -27.54 4.45
C SER A 864 0.27 -27.93 5.54
N PRO A 865 0.31 -29.15 6.10
CA PRO A 865 -0.63 -29.56 7.13
C PRO A 865 -0.52 -28.58 8.31
N LEU A 866 -1.58 -27.78 8.48
CA LEU A 866 -1.60 -26.68 9.42
C LEU A 866 -1.47 -27.27 10.83
N GLN A 867 -0.45 -26.84 11.57
CA GLN A 867 -0.25 -27.33 12.95
C GLN A 867 -1.51 -27.04 13.79
N PRO A 868 -1.96 -27.94 14.66
CA PRO A 868 -3.09 -27.67 15.56
C PRO A 868 -2.90 -26.37 16.33
N VAL A 869 -3.93 -25.54 16.38
CA VAL A 869 -3.93 -24.29 17.16
C VAL A 869 -4.80 -24.49 18.38
N VAL A 870 -4.20 -24.40 19.57
CA VAL A 870 -4.95 -24.33 20.82
C VAL A 870 -5.67 -22.97 20.86
N LEU A 871 -7.00 -23.00 20.75
CA LEU A 871 -7.86 -21.82 20.82
C LEU A 871 -8.19 -21.44 22.28
N SER A 872 -8.18 -22.42 23.19
CA SER A 872 -8.32 -22.21 24.63
C SER A 872 -7.63 -23.33 25.40
N ASP A 873 -6.86 -22.99 26.43
CA ASP A 873 -6.16 -23.92 27.35
C ASP A 873 -6.55 -23.71 28.82
N PHE A 874 -7.41 -22.71 29.07
CA PHE A 874 -7.96 -22.30 30.36
C PHE A 874 -6.95 -22.06 31.50
N ALA A 875 -5.66 -21.93 31.18
CA ALA A 875 -4.58 -21.72 32.15
C ALA A 875 -4.72 -20.35 32.84
N ASP A 876 -5.03 -19.31 32.05
CA ASP A 876 -5.15 -17.92 32.48
C ASP A 876 -6.61 -17.44 32.67
N GLY A 877 -7.57 -18.38 32.77
CA GLY A 877 -8.98 -18.09 33.05
C GLY A 877 -9.92 -18.55 31.95
N ALA A 878 -11.15 -18.04 31.94
CA ALA A 878 -12.21 -18.54 31.06
C ALA A 878 -12.09 -18.11 29.58
N GLN A 879 -11.07 -17.35 29.20
CA GLN A 879 -10.71 -17.05 27.80
C GLN A 879 -11.89 -16.67 26.89
N GLY A 880 -12.76 -15.78 27.38
CA GLY A 880 -13.92 -15.27 26.64
C GLY A 880 -15.14 -16.20 26.61
N TRP A 881 -15.08 -17.38 27.22
CA TRP A 881 -16.22 -18.29 27.33
C TRP A 881 -17.27 -17.77 28.30
N GLY A 882 -18.53 -17.73 27.86
CA GLY A 882 -19.69 -17.37 28.67
C GLY A 882 -21.01 -17.78 28.03
N PRO A 883 -22.15 -17.67 28.73
CA PRO A 883 -23.45 -17.90 28.14
C PRO A 883 -23.74 -16.91 27.00
N LEU A 884 -24.17 -17.41 25.85
CA LEU A 884 -24.57 -16.57 24.73
C LEU A 884 -25.73 -15.65 25.14
N ASP A 885 -25.63 -14.37 24.78
CA ASP A 885 -26.63 -13.32 25.03
C ASP A 885 -27.13 -13.22 26.50
N ASN A 886 -26.25 -13.49 27.46
CA ASN A 886 -26.56 -13.57 28.91
C ASN A 886 -27.57 -14.67 29.27
N GLY A 887 -27.55 -15.79 28.55
CA GLY A 887 -28.36 -16.98 28.82
C GLY A 887 -28.14 -17.59 30.22
N PRO A 888 -29.06 -18.46 30.68
CA PRO A 888 -29.03 -19.04 32.01
C PRO A 888 -27.91 -20.08 32.20
N GLY A 889 -26.79 -19.66 32.79
CA GLY A 889 -25.68 -20.52 33.16
C GLY A 889 -24.45 -19.72 33.62
N SER A 890 -23.31 -20.41 33.76
CA SER A 890 -22.01 -19.77 33.98
C SER A 890 -20.87 -20.61 33.41
N ALA A 891 -19.81 -19.94 32.94
CA ALA A 891 -18.55 -20.58 32.58
C ALA A 891 -17.45 -20.02 33.50
N THR A 892 -16.67 -20.89 34.14
CA THR A 892 -15.63 -20.52 35.12
C THR A 892 -14.44 -21.45 35.00
N ALA A 893 -13.25 -20.92 34.69
CA ALA A 893 -12.03 -21.71 34.66
C ALA A 893 -11.37 -21.80 36.04
N SER A 894 -10.76 -22.95 36.32
CA SER A 894 -10.09 -23.25 37.58
C SER A 894 -9.05 -24.34 37.39
N GLY A 895 -7.77 -23.99 37.49
CA GLY A 895 -6.67 -24.97 37.53
C GLY A 895 -6.33 -25.63 36.20
N GLY A 896 -6.52 -24.91 35.08
CA GLY A 896 -6.25 -25.39 33.72
C GLY A 896 -7.46 -25.96 32.98
N ALA A 897 -8.64 -26.01 33.61
CA ALA A 897 -9.87 -26.50 32.98
C ALA A 897 -11.04 -25.51 33.12
N LEU A 898 -11.91 -25.46 32.11
CA LEU A 898 -13.16 -24.70 32.10
C LEU A 898 -14.32 -25.55 32.64
N ALA A 899 -14.98 -25.08 33.70
CA ALA A 899 -16.26 -25.61 34.14
C ALA A 899 -17.43 -24.80 33.55
N ILE A 900 -18.36 -25.49 32.88
CA ILE A 900 -19.60 -24.94 32.31
C ILE A 900 -20.80 -25.49 33.11
N GLU A 901 -21.62 -24.58 33.63
CA GLU A 901 -22.87 -24.88 34.34
C GLU A 901 -24.06 -24.43 33.48
N ALA A 902 -24.67 -25.37 32.74
CA ALA A 902 -25.88 -25.14 31.94
C ALA A 902 -27.12 -25.26 32.84
N ALA A 903 -27.67 -24.13 33.29
CA ALA A 903 -28.64 -24.09 34.38
C ALA A 903 -30.12 -24.25 33.95
N ALA A 904 -30.43 -24.11 32.65
CA ALA A 904 -31.78 -24.33 32.13
C ALA A 904 -32.11 -25.82 31.97
N PRO A 905 -33.39 -26.25 32.10
CA PRO A 905 -33.77 -27.67 32.09
C PRO A 905 -33.54 -28.41 30.76
N ASP A 906 -33.43 -27.68 29.67
CA ASP A 906 -33.17 -28.13 28.30
C ASP A 906 -31.69 -27.99 27.92
N GLY A 907 -30.96 -27.01 28.48
CA GLY A 907 -29.56 -26.73 28.18
C GLY A 907 -29.35 -25.26 27.82
N GLY A 908 -28.16 -24.90 27.34
CA GLY A 908 -27.82 -23.52 26.99
C GLY A 908 -26.70 -23.41 25.95
N TRP A 909 -26.71 -22.30 25.20
CA TRP A 909 -25.61 -21.93 24.32
C TRP A 909 -24.54 -21.17 25.09
N PHE A 910 -23.29 -21.56 24.90
CA PHE A 910 -22.10 -20.89 25.41
C PHE A 910 -21.22 -20.50 24.22
N SER A 911 -20.57 -19.35 24.31
CA SER A 911 -19.82 -18.77 23.19
C SER A 911 -18.47 -18.25 23.62
N PHE A 912 -17.51 -18.29 22.70
CA PHE A 912 -16.22 -17.61 22.81
C PHE A 912 -15.80 -17.02 21.46
N THR A 913 -14.90 -16.05 21.48
CA THR A 913 -14.21 -15.55 20.29
C THR A 913 -12.86 -16.28 20.19
N PRO A 914 -12.56 -16.97 19.08
CA PRO A 914 -11.31 -17.70 18.93
C PRO A 914 -10.11 -16.76 18.78
N SER A 915 -8.93 -17.24 19.20
CA SER A 915 -7.66 -16.51 19.08
C SER A 915 -7.16 -16.36 17.63
N ALA A 916 -7.65 -17.21 16.72
CA ALA A 916 -7.40 -17.12 15.28
C ALA A 916 -8.74 -16.95 14.54
N ALA A 917 -8.79 -15.98 13.62
CA ALA A 917 -9.96 -15.73 12.76
C ALA A 917 -9.92 -16.53 11.45
N ASP A 918 -8.74 -16.81 10.89
CA ASP A 918 -8.59 -17.62 9.68
C ASP A 918 -8.52 -19.12 10.01
N TRP A 919 -9.58 -19.83 9.65
CA TRP A 919 -9.74 -21.28 9.76
C TRP A 919 -9.73 -21.96 8.37
N THR A 920 -9.24 -21.27 7.33
CA THR A 920 -9.15 -21.81 5.97
C THR A 920 -8.27 -23.06 5.95
N GLY A 921 -8.78 -24.15 5.37
CA GLY A 921 -8.08 -25.43 5.31
C GLY A 921 -8.12 -26.26 6.59
N ARG A 922 -8.79 -25.78 7.65
CA ARG A 922 -9.08 -26.55 8.89
C ARG A 922 -10.27 -27.45 8.66
N THR A 923 -10.24 -28.66 9.23
CA THR A 923 -11.31 -29.65 9.05
C THR A 923 -12.07 -29.94 10.33
N SER A 924 -11.49 -29.66 11.50
CA SER A 924 -12.19 -29.93 12.77
C SER A 924 -11.85 -28.98 13.91
N LEU A 925 -12.81 -28.86 14.84
CA LEU A 925 -12.64 -28.25 16.16
C LEU A 925 -12.77 -29.36 17.21
N ALA A 926 -11.67 -29.64 17.91
CA ALA A 926 -11.60 -30.62 18.99
C ALA A 926 -11.74 -29.93 20.36
N LEU A 927 -12.40 -30.60 21.31
CA LEU A 927 -12.50 -30.18 22.70
C LEU A 927 -12.16 -31.37 23.60
N ASP A 928 -11.16 -31.27 24.49
CA ASP A 928 -10.90 -32.34 25.46
C ASP A 928 -11.88 -32.25 26.63
N VAL A 929 -12.70 -33.28 26.83
CA VAL A 929 -13.83 -33.27 27.77
C VAL A 929 -13.52 -34.12 28.99
N VAL A 930 -12.98 -33.45 30.02
CA VAL A 930 -12.60 -34.03 31.32
C VAL A 930 -13.78 -34.71 32.02
N SER A 931 -14.97 -34.09 32.04
CA SER A 931 -16.19 -34.71 32.61
C SER A 931 -17.49 -34.03 32.15
N THR A 932 -18.60 -34.76 32.24
CA THR A 932 -19.94 -34.22 31.91
C THR A 932 -21.05 -34.97 32.65
N THR A 933 -22.13 -34.28 33.04
CA THR A 933 -23.32 -34.89 33.64
C THR A 933 -24.44 -35.25 32.64
N GLY A 934 -24.30 -34.91 31.35
CA GLY A 934 -25.28 -35.22 30.30
C GLY A 934 -24.83 -34.71 28.94
N PHE A 935 -25.10 -35.44 27.84
CA PHE A 935 -24.37 -35.22 26.59
C PHE A 935 -25.27 -35.09 25.35
N ASP A 936 -25.38 -33.86 24.85
CA ASP A 936 -25.59 -33.50 23.44
C ASP A 936 -24.86 -32.18 23.21
N THR A 937 -24.11 -32.06 22.12
CA THR A 937 -23.41 -30.81 21.77
C THR A 937 -23.59 -30.49 20.29
N LYS A 938 -23.90 -29.23 20.01
CA LYS A 938 -24.04 -28.68 18.65
C LYS A 938 -23.18 -27.45 18.54
N ALA A 939 -22.42 -27.31 17.46
CA ALA A 939 -21.69 -26.09 17.14
C ALA A 939 -22.45 -25.22 16.12
N ALA A 940 -22.36 -23.92 16.29
CA ALA A 940 -22.79 -22.92 15.34
C ALA A 940 -21.75 -21.78 15.32
N ILE A 941 -21.21 -21.51 14.14
CA ILE A 941 -20.10 -20.58 13.95
C ILE A 941 -20.65 -19.32 13.26
N GLN A 942 -20.23 -18.15 13.71
CA GLN A 942 -20.54 -16.88 13.04
C GLN A 942 -19.37 -16.50 12.13
N LEU A 943 -19.66 -16.37 10.83
CA LEU A 943 -18.67 -16.23 9.76
C LEU A 943 -18.87 -14.96 8.93
N GLY A 944 -17.78 -14.39 8.44
CA GLY A 944 -17.76 -13.28 7.49
C GLY A 944 -18.17 -11.93 8.06
N SER A 945 -18.03 -10.88 7.23
CA SER A 945 -18.37 -9.50 7.56
C SER A 945 -19.84 -9.31 7.93
N SER A 946 -20.74 -10.14 7.43
CA SER A 946 -22.19 -10.13 7.70
C SER A 946 -22.62 -10.94 8.93
N TRP A 947 -21.69 -11.51 9.71
CA TRP A 947 -21.99 -12.36 10.88
C TRP A 947 -22.95 -13.53 10.59
N GLN A 948 -22.75 -14.18 9.45
CA GLN A 948 -23.61 -15.27 8.98
C GLN A 948 -23.57 -16.47 9.95
N TRP A 949 -24.74 -16.90 10.39
CA TRP A 949 -24.90 -18.07 11.27
C TRP A 949 -24.79 -19.37 10.46
N CYS A 950 -23.69 -20.10 10.69
CA CYS A 950 -23.35 -21.33 10.00
C CYS A 950 -23.31 -22.50 10.98
N GLU A 951 -24.32 -23.38 10.92
CA GLU A 951 -24.43 -24.55 11.79
C GLU A 951 -23.70 -25.76 11.19
N THR A 952 -22.92 -26.48 12.00
CA THR A 952 -22.37 -27.78 11.61
C THR A 952 -23.44 -28.87 11.70
N ALA A 953 -23.16 -30.05 11.16
CA ALA A 953 -23.94 -31.24 11.52
C ALA A 953 -23.91 -31.48 13.04
N GLN A 954 -24.96 -32.12 13.57
CA GLN A 954 -25.02 -32.47 14.99
C GLN A 954 -24.00 -33.57 15.31
N VAL A 955 -23.15 -33.34 16.33
CA VAL A 955 -22.21 -34.35 16.83
C VAL A 955 -22.98 -35.32 17.73
N GLY A 956 -23.40 -36.44 17.17
CA GLY A 956 -24.46 -37.27 17.73
C GLY A 956 -24.07 -38.26 18.83
N TRP A 957 -24.78 -38.18 19.96
CA TRP A 957 -25.21 -39.29 20.84
C TRP A 957 -24.19 -40.39 21.18
N VAL A 958 -23.42 -40.19 22.25
CA VAL A 958 -22.94 -41.28 23.12
C VAL A 958 -23.92 -41.48 24.28
N SER A 959 -24.36 -42.72 24.52
CA SER A 959 -25.43 -43.06 25.46
C SER A 959 -24.99 -43.13 26.94
N GLY A 960 -23.91 -42.45 27.29
CA GLY A 960 -23.36 -42.35 28.65
C GLY A 960 -22.32 -41.23 28.73
N PRO A 961 -21.97 -40.77 29.95
CA PRO A 961 -20.97 -39.72 30.13
C PRO A 961 -19.62 -40.17 29.58
N ARG A 962 -18.95 -39.29 28.82
CA ARG A 962 -17.53 -39.47 28.48
C ARG A 962 -16.68 -39.23 29.73
N THR A 963 -15.69 -40.09 29.93
CA THR A 963 -14.65 -39.95 30.96
C THR A 963 -13.36 -40.55 30.41
N GLY A 964 -12.38 -39.69 30.11
CA GLY A 964 -11.09 -40.07 29.53
C GLY A 964 -10.75 -39.27 28.27
N ASP A 965 -9.47 -39.35 27.90
CA ASP A 965 -8.69 -38.50 26.99
C ASP A 965 -9.09 -38.53 25.48
N ASP A 966 -10.36 -38.83 25.17
CA ASP A 966 -10.91 -38.89 23.80
C ASP A 966 -11.69 -37.60 23.47
N PRO A 967 -11.12 -36.65 22.69
CA PRO A 967 -11.74 -35.35 22.46
C PRO A 967 -13.09 -35.44 21.73
N LEU A 968 -13.96 -34.47 22.02
CA LEU A 968 -15.15 -34.20 21.25
C LEU A 968 -14.77 -33.45 19.97
N VAL A 969 -15.00 -34.07 18.82
CA VAL A 969 -14.66 -33.47 17.51
C VAL A 969 -15.92 -32.94 16.84
N VAL A 970 -15.92 -31.64 16.55
CA VAL A 970 -16.86 -30.95 15.67
C VAL A 970 -16.26 -30.93 14.26
N ASP A 971 -16.96 -31.55 13.32
CA ASP A 971 -16.52 -31.66 11.92
C ASP A 971 -16.95 -30.41 11.12
N LEU A 972 -15.97 -29.59 10.75
CA LEU A 972 -16.16 -28.34 9.99
C LEU A 972 -16.47 -28.61 8.51
N THR A 973 -16.11 -29.77 7.98
CA THR A 973 -16.42 -30.16 6.58
C THR A 973 -17.92 -30.33 6.34
N THR A 974 -18.70 -30.47 7.41
CA THR A 974 -20.17 -30.56 7.37
C THR A 974 -20.88 -29.22 7.15
N LEU A 975 -20.15 -28.10 7.14
CA LEU A 975 -20.67 -26.79 6.75
C LEU A 975 -21.13 -26.79 5.29
N THR A 976 -22.06 -25.90 4.94
CA THR A 976 -22.40 -25.67 3.54
C THR A 976 -21.20 -25.07 2.80
N ALA A 977 -21.10 -25.29 1.48
CA ALA A 977 -19.99 -24.73 0.68
C ALA A 977 -19.89 -23.19 0.77
N GLU A 978 -21.03 -22.51 0.97
CA GLU A 978 -21.12 -21.08 1.23
C GLU A 978 -20.48 -20.69 2.57
N CYS A 979 -20.79 -21.41 3.64
CA CYS A 979 -20.15 -21.23 4.95
C CYS A 979 -18.66 -21.61 4.93
N GLY A 980 -18.29 -22.70 4.24
CA GLY A 980 -16.89 -23.14 4.12
C GLY A 980 -16.00 -22.12 3.43
N ALA A 981 -16.53 -21.36 2.46
CA ALA A 981 -15.84 -20.27 1.79
C ALA A 981 -15.62 -19.02 2.68
N LEU A 982 -16.26 -18.96 3.85
CA LEU A 982 -16.16 -17.87 4.83
C LEU A 982 -15.34 -18.25 6.07
N LEU A 983 -14.69 -19.42 6.08
CA LEU A 983 -13.83 -19.86 7.18
C LEU A 983 -12.57 -19.01 7.36
N SER A 984 -12.21 -18.16 6.39
CA SER A 984 -11.15 -17.15 6.55
C SER A 984 -11.50 -16.03 7.54
N ASP A 985 -12.77 -15.92 7.95
CA ASP A 985 -13.26 -14.84 8.82
C ASP A 985 -14.21 -15.33 9.92
N VAL A 986 -13.69 -16.15 10.84
CA VAL A 986 -14.43 -16.65 12.01
C VAL A 986 -14.52 -15.59 13.10
N LYS A 987 -15.73 -15.10 13.38
CA LYS A 987 -15.99 -14.06 14.40
C LYS A 987 -16.29 -14.61 15.79
N ARG A 988 -17.01 -15.74 15.87
CA ARG A 988 -17.46 -16.35 17.14
C ARG A 988 -17.82 -17.82 16.96
N VAL A 989 -17.50 -18.62 17.97
CA VAL A 989 -17.91 -20.03 18.06
C VAL A 989 -18.96 -20.15 19.16
N ASN A 990 -20.09 -20.79 18.86
CA ASN A 990 -21.18 -21.03 19.79
C ASN A 990 -21.41 -22.53 19.92
N LEU A 991 -21.51 -23.02 21.14
CA LEU A 991 -21.63 -24.44 21.48
C LEU A 991 -22.81 -24.65 22.44
N TYR A 992 -23.69 -25.57 22.08
CA TYR A 992 -24.82 -25.95 22.92
C TYR A 992 -24.41 -27.03 23.92
N PHE A 993 -24.79 -26.88 25.19
CA PHE A 993 -24.59 -27.87 26.24
C PHE A 993 -25.92 -28.20 26.91
N ASN A 994 -26.25 -29.50 26.98
CA ASN A 994 -27.40 -29.99 27.75
C ASN A 994 -27.30 -29.61 29.25
N ALA A 995 -28.45 -29.57 29.92
CA ALA A 995 -28.59 -29.22 31.33
C ALA A 995 -27.62 -29.98 32.26
N GLY A 996 -26.87 -29.26 33.10
CA GLY A 996 -25.91 -29.80 34.05
C GLY A 996 -24.50 -29.22 33.92
N THR A 997 -23.53 -29.94 34.48
CA THR A 997 -22.13 -29.50 34.64
C THR A 997 -21.21 -30.23 33.67
N HIS A 998 -20.31 -29.50 33.01
CA HIS A 998 -19.33 -30.00 32.04
C HIS A 998 -17.96 -29.41 32.37
N ALA A 999 -16.89 -30.16 32.13
CA ALA A 999 -15.51 -29.73 32.30
C ALA A 999 -14.70 -30.03 31.03
N ILE A 1000 -13.95 -29.03 30.56
CA ILE A 1000 -13.14 -29.07 29.33
C ILE A 1000 -11.71 -28.66 29.68
N ASP A 1001 -10.69 -29.39 29.21
CA ASP A 1001 -9.26 -29.10 29.48
C ASP A 1001 -8.70 -28.14 28.42
N ASP A 1002 -8.92 -28.43 27.13
CA ASP A 1002 -8.52 -27.58 26.02
C ASP A 1002 -9.55 -27.57 24.88
N VAL A 1003 -9.37 -26.63 23.96
CA VAL A 1003 -10.06 -26.56 22.68
C VAL A 1003 -9.04 -26.28 21.56
N GLU A 1004 -8.95 -27.18 20.60
CA GLU A 1004 -7.99 -27.15 19.48
C GLU A 1004 -8.68 -27.04 18.12
N LEU A 1005 -8.15 -26.18 17.27
CA LEU A 1005 -8.47 -26.11 15.84
C LEU A 1005 -7.46 -26.95 15.06
N ARG A 1006 -7.95 -27.92 14.29
CA ARG A 1006 -7.14 -28.90 13.55
C ARG A 1006 -7.41 -28.78 12.04
#